data_AF-A0AAW1Q379-F1
#
_entry.id   AF-A0AAW1Q379-F1
#
_cell.length_a   1.000
_cell.length_b   1.000
_cell.length_c   1.000
_cell.angle_alpha   90.00
_cell.angle_beta   90.00
_cell.angle_gamma   90.00
#
_symmetry.space_group_name_H-M   'P 1'
#
loop_
_entity.id
_entity.type
_entity.pdbx_description
1 polymer ?
#
loop_
_entity_poly.entity_id
_entity_poly.type
_entity_poly.pdbx_seq_one_letter_code
_entity_poly.pdbx_strand_id
1 'polypeptide(L)'
;MSSAQAGLAITLLCLSVAHGVVDHVLVISVDGLRSVDLANYVKQYPNSALASLEKSGVTYTKADTSAPSDSFPGTLALFTGGSPKTTGVYYDDSYDRSVFPPMSNCTGTPGSEVVFDENVDRNQTTATSPADIAPELLPQQLVNGSCVPFYPHDFPLVNNVFGAIHAGKPGARTAWIDKHPAYDLLNGKSGKDIDDLYTPEIAVYNETFVGQYIANDNQKVAALLNQITGKTASGNASAPVPTILGMNFQSVSDAQKYNLSAYTNHSTGQFAPDFLTAFNTMDSSLTTVLAALKTAGLANNTAVVLTSKHGQSPLDTSLVERISPIALMAAFPEFAVAKLSGDDIALLWLNSTVTNDAATLQTIANNLMANKTRLGVKDVLVGAPLNEQCGSIASRVPDMVVTVDTGVIYVKEVVPGKLPKQAEHGGIAQDDRHVGMIVNLANYVQQFPGSALAGLQKSGVTYTQANASAPSDSFPGTLALFTGGSPKSTGVYYDDSYDRTLFPPKSSCAGRPGTAVDFDESVDANQATATSPADIAPKLLPLQLVNGACVPFYPHDLPLVNNVFGVVHAAKPGARTAWIDKHPSYDLLNGKSGRDVDDLFTPEIANRNKSLVAEYIAADDQKVAALLNQINGKTASGMAAEVPAIYGMSFQAVDDAQQSNLSAYTDLNTGQFAPDFLTAITAVDNSLKTILAALQTTGLANNTAITITSNLMANQTGLGILDILVGQPLAQQVPIVTAQA
;
A
#
# COMPACT_ATOMS: atom_id res chain seq x y z
N MET A 1 -5.69 -9.35 0.95
CA MET A 1 -5.84 -8.13 0.12
C MET A 1 -4.58 -7.28 0.28
N SER A 2 -3.56 -7.42 -0.57
CA SER A 2 -2.39 -6.51 -0.51
C SER A 2 -1.72 -6.18 -1.86
N SER A 3 -1.97 -6.93 -2.93
CA SER A 3 -1.39 -6.68 -4.26
C SER A 3 -2.06 -5.54 -5.07
N ALA A 4 -3.09 -4.88 -4.53
CA ALA A 4 -3.92 -3.92 -5.26
C ALA A 4 -3.44 -2.46 -5.14
N GLN A 5 -2.42 -2.16 -4.32
CA GLN A 5 -2.09 -0.78 -3.96
C GLN A 5 -1.38 -0.01 -5.09
N ALA A 6 -0.40 -0.63 -5.75
CA ALA A 6 0.34 -0.01 -6.86
C ALA A 6 -0.51 0.11 -8.13
N GLY A 7 -1.25 -0.95 -8.49
CA GLY A 7 -2.17 -0.92 -9.63
C GLY A 7 -3.33 0.07 -9.44
N LEU A 8 -3.87 0.19 -8.23
CA LEU A 8 -4.87 1.20 -7.91
C LEU A 8 -4.29 2.62 -8.02
N ALA A 9 -3.06 2.85 -7.55
CA ALA A 9 -2.40 4.15 -7.70
C ALA A 9 -2.19 4.50 -9.18
N ILE A 10 -1.65 3.59 -10.00
CA ILE A 10 -1.45 3.83 -11.45
C ILE A 10 -2.80 4.09 -12.14
N THR A 11 -3.84 3.31 -11.82
CA THR A 11 -5.17 3.47 -12.40
C THR A 11 -5.82 4.80 -12.01
N LEU A 12 -5.76 5.19 -10.73
CA LEU A 12 -6.26 6.48 -10.24
C LEU A 12 -5.53 7.66 -10.87
N LEU A 13 -4.23 7.52 -11.14
CA LEU A 13 -3.44 8.54 -11.83
C LEU A 13 -3.75 8.62 -13.32
N CYS A 14 -4.02 7.50 -13.98
CA CYS A 14 -4.44 7.53 -15.38
C CYS A 14 -5.86 8.09 -15.54
N LEU A 15 -6.75 7.85 -14.56
CA LEU A 15 -8.05 8.52 -14.46
C LEU A 15 -7.88 10.03 -14.25
N SER A 16 -6.90 10.48 -13.45
CA SER A 16 -6.64 11.91 -13.28
C SER A 16 -6.09 12.59 -14.55
N VAL A 17 -5.45 11.83 -15.46
CA VAL A 17 -5.11 12.31 -16.81
C VAL A 17 -6.34 12.48 -17.71
N ALA A 18 -7.30 11.55 -17.66
CA ALA A 18 -8.54 11.67 -18.42
C ALA A 18 -9.34 12.93 -18.03
N HIS A 19 -9.13 13.45 -16.82
CA HIS A 19 -9.78 14.64 -16.28
C HIS A 19 -8.88 15.90 -16.21
N GLY A 20 -7.66 15.86 -16.78
CA GLY A 20 -6.79 17.03 -16.96
C GLY A 20 -6.03 17.52 -15.71
N VAL A 21 -5.87 16.69 -14.69
CA VAL A 21 -5.15 17.02 -13.44
C VAL A 21 -3.63 16.86 -13.58
N VAL A 22 -3.21 15.86 -14.36
CA VAL A 22 -1.84 15.65 -14.86
C VAL A 22 -1.95 15.26 -16.34
N ASP A 23 -0.95 15.56 -17.15
CA ASP A 23 -0.98 15.25 -18.59
C ASP A 23 -0.33 13.89 -18.90
N HIS A 24 0.60 13.48 -18.02
CA HIS A 24 1.45 12.31 -18.20
C HIS A 24 1.61 11.51 -16.90
N VAL A 25 1.77 10.19 -17.03
CA VAL A 25 2.19 9.29 -15.94
C VAL A 25 3.46 8.57 -16.37
N LEU A 26 4.55 8.82 -15.66
CA LEU A 26 5.81 8.08 -15.77
C LEU A 26 5.80 6.92 -14.76
N VAL A 27 5.89 5.68 -15.24
CA VAL A 27 6.02 4.49 -14.39
C VAL A 27 7.45 3.94 -14.51
N ILE A 28 8.17 3.87 -13.38
CA ILE A 28 9.49 3.25 -13.26
C ILE A 28 9.33 1.98 -12.44
N SER A 29 9.44 0.82 -13.09
CA SER A 29 9.58 -0.47 -12.40
C SER A 29 11.07 -0.77 -12.23
N VAL A 30 11.47 -1.29 -11.07
CA VAL A 30 12.83 -1.75 -10.80
C VAL A 30 12.75 -3.18 -10.28
N ASP A 31 12.96 -4.17 -11.14
CA ASP A 31 12.92 -5.59 -10.75
C ASP A 31 13.79 -5.82 -9.51
N GLY A 32 13.24 -6.52 -8.53
CA GLY A 32 13.94 -6.87 -7.29
C GLY A 32 14.01 -5.76 -6.24
N LEU A 33 13.45 -4.56 -6.48
CA LEU A 33 13.49 -3.47 -5.51
C LEU A 33 12.60 -3.77 -4.29
N ARG A 34 13.20 -4.34 -3.24
CA ARG A 34 12.52 -4.56 -1.94
C ARG A 34 12.39 -3.24 -1.18
N SER A 35 11.41 -3.13 -0.30
CA SER A 35 11.20 -1.91 0.48
C SER A 35 12.40 -1.57 1.38
N VAL A 36 13.07 -2.61 1.90
CA VAL A 36 14.28 -2.49 2.72
C VAL A 36 15.49 -1.99 1.92
N ASP A 37 15.61 -2.39 0.65
CA ASP A 37 16.68 -1.94 -0.23
C ASP A 37 16.56 -0.43 -0.47
N LEU A 38 15.33 0.03 -0.80
CA LEU A 38 15.01 1.45 -0.98
C LEU A 38 15.31 2.27 0.29
N ALA A 39 14.80 1.83 1.44
CA ALA A 39 14.98 2.54 2.70
C ALA A 39 16.46 2.65 3.10
N ASN A 40 17.23 1.57 2.95
CA ASN A 40 18.66 1.56 3.23
C ASN A 40 19.45 2.44 2.25
N TYR A 41 19.05 2.48 0.97
CA TYR A 41 19.71 3.29 -0.05
C TYR A 41 19.47 4.78 0.20
N VAL A 42 18.23 5.22 0.40
CA VAL A 42 17.90 6.63 0.66
C VAL A 42 18.60 7.14 1.93
N LYS A 43 18.67 6.31 2.97
CA LYS A 43 19.39 6.64 4.21
C LYS A 43 20.89 6.87 3.98
N GLN A 44 21.54 6.07 3.13
CA GLN A 44 22.98 6.17 2.85
C GLN A 44 23.31 7.22 1.79
N TYR A 45 22.38 7.49 0.87
CA TYR A 45 22.53 8.40 -0.27
C TYR A 45 21.43 9.48 -0.27
N PRO A 46 21.42 10.41 0.70
CA PRO A 46 20.33 11.39 0.88
C PRO A 46 20.20 12.44 -0.24
N ASN A 47 21.14 12.46 -1.19
CA ASN A 47 21.16 13.34 -2.35
C ASN A 47 20.85 12.61 -3.68
N SER A 48 20.48 11.33 -3.60
CA SER A 48 20.06 10.50 -4.74
C SER A 48 18.74 10.96 -5.35
N ALA A 49 18.43 10.51 -6.57
CA ALA A 49 17.12 10.75 -7.18
C ALA A 49 15.99 10.08 -6.39
N LEU A 50 16.22 8.85 -5.90
CA LEU A 50 15.29 8.16 -5.00
C LEU A 50 14.99 8.99 -3.75
N ALA A 51 16.01 9.53 -3.09
CA ALA A 51 15.82 10.40 -1.93
C ALA A 51 15.07 11.69 -2.29
N SER A 52 15.30 12.25 -3.49
CA SER A 52 14.55 13.41 -3.97
C SER A 52 13.08 13.10 -4.22
N LEU A 53 12.76 11.93 -4.78
CA LEU A 53 11.39 11.50 -5.01
C LEU A 53 10.66 11.22 -3.69
N GLU A 54 11.33 10.60 -2.71
CA GLU A 54 10.77 10.38 -1.38
C GLU A 54 10.47 11.71 -0.66
N LYS A 55 11.38 12.68 -0.72
CA LYS A 55 11.19 14.02 -0.12
C LYS A 55 10.03 14.82 -0.72
N SER A 56 9.69 14.55 -1.98
CA SER A 56 8.67 15.32 -2.72
C SER A 56 7.41 14.54 -3.06
N GLY A 57 7.37 13.25 -2.69
CA GLY A 57 6.30 12.33 -2.99
C GLY A 57 5.80 11.59 -1.74
N VAL A 58 5.04 10.53 -1.96
CA VAL A 58 4.51 9.65 -0.92
C VAL A 58 5.18 8.29 -1.03
N THR A 59 5.88 7.87 0.02
CA THR A 59 6.47 6.54 0.12
C THR A 59 5.51 5.59 0.82
N TYR A 60 5.23 4.45 0.19
CA TYR A 60 4.37 3.40 0.73
C TYR A 60 5.26 2.36 1.42
N THR A 61 5.18 2.29 2.75
CA THR A 61 6.04 1.43 3.56
C THR A 61 5.55 -0.01 3.66
N LYS A 62 4.37 -0.33 3.12
CA LYS A 62 3.75 -1.67 3.12
C LYS A 62 3.18 -2.05 1.74
N ALA A 63 3.92 -1.72 0.68
CA ALA A 63 3.53 -2.10 -0.67
C ALA A 63 3.89 -3.57 -0.92
N ASP A 64 2.88 -4.39 -1.19
CA ASP A 64 3.07 -5.78 -1.60
C ASP A 64 2.78 -5.95 -3.10
N THR A 65 3.58 -6.78 -3.78
CA THR A 65 3.25 -7.25 -5.13
C THR A 65 2.23 -8.40 -5.11
N SER A 66 1.92 -8.97 -6.28
CA SER A 66 1.08 -10.15 -6.47
C SER A 66 1.56 -11.35 -5.64
N ALA A 67 0.68 -12.36 -5.51
CA ALA A 67 0.99 -13.65 -4.91
C ALA A 67 0.40 -14.73 -5.85
N PRO A 68 1.22 -15.49 -6.59
CA PRO A 68 2.70 -15.46 -6.66
C PRO A 68 3.29 -14.11 -7.14
N SER A 69 4.52 -13.81 -6.73
CA SER A 69 5.30 -12.61 -7.07
C SER A 69 6.27 -12.80 -8.24
N ASP A 70 5.83 -13.52 -9.28
CA ASP A 70 6.61 -13.62 -10.51
C ASP A 70 6.50 -12.34 -11.37
N SER A 71 7.36 -12.21 -12.38
CA SER A 71 7.40 -11.10 -13.34
C SER A 71 6.05 -10.81 -13.98
N PHE A 72 5.40 -11.80 -14.58
CA PHE A 72 4.13 -11.59 -15.27
C PHE A 72 2.97 -11.19 -14.35
N PRO A 73 2.68 -11.95 -13.27
CA PRO A 73 1.62 -11.55 -12.35
C PRO A 73 1.90 -10.19 -11.67
N GLY A 74 3.15 -9.88 -11.35
CA GLY A 74 3.54 -8.60 -10.77
C GLY A 74 3.33 -7.43 -11.74
N THR A 75 3.78 -7.57 -12.99
CA THR A 75 3.56 -6.57 -14.04
C THR A 75 2.07 -6.36 -14.31
N LEU A 76 1.28 -7.42 -14.42
CA LEU A 76 -0.16 -7.31 -14.62
C LEU A 76 -0.86 -6.65 -13.44
N ALA A 77 -0.41 -6.88 -12.20
CA ALA A 77 -0.95 -6.19 -11.04
C ALA A 77 -0.76 -4.66 -11.15
N LEU A 78 0.37 -4.19 -11.67
CA LEU A 78 0.64 -2.76 -11.89
C LEU A 78 -0.30 -2.15 -12.95
N PHE A 79 -0.52 -2.83 -14.07
CA PHE A 79 -1.21 -2.23 -15.23
C PHE A 79 -2.69 -2.62 -15.38
N THR A 80 -3.19 -3.54 -14.56
CA THR A 80 -4.61 -3.95 -14.57
C THR A 80 -5.30 -3.74 -13.22
N GLY A 81 -4.52 -3.59 -12.13
CA GLY A 81 -5.04 -3.64 -10.76
C GLY A 81 -5.50 -5.04 -10.32
N GLY A 82 -5.39 -6.05 -11.19
CA GLY A 82 -5.83 -7.41 -10.95
C GLY A 82 -4.79 -8.27 -10.24
N SER A 83 -5.25 -9.19 -9.40
CA SER A 83 -4.44 -10.30 -8.90
C SER A 83 -4.38 -11.46 -9.91
N PRO A 84 -3.47 -12.44 -9.76
CA PRO A 84 -3.41 -13.64 -10.60
C PRO A 84 -4.77 -14.35 -10.75
N LYS A 85 -5.57 -14.36 -9.69
CA LYS A 85 -6.95 -14.90 -9.68
C LYS A 85 -7.88 -14.20 -10.69
N THR A 86 -7.69 -12.90 -10.89
CA THR A 86 -8.52 -12.11 -11.81
C THR A 86 -7.92 -12.02 -13.20
N THR A 87 -6.59 -11.88 -13.32
CA THR A 87 -5.89 -11.81 -14.60
C THR A 87 -5.80 -13.18 -15.26
N GLY A 88 -5.91 -14.26 -14.49
CA GLY A 88 -5.73 -15.63 -14.94
C GLY A 88 -4.28 -15.97 -15.31
N VAL A 89 -3.31 -15.15 -14.88
CA VAL A 89 -1.87 -15.33 -15.17
C VAL A 89 -1.14 -15.47 -13.85
N TYR A 90 -0.57 -16.65 -13.62
CA TYR A 90 0.09 -16.99 -12.35
C TYR A 90 1.62 -16.99 -12.46
N TYR A 91 2.18 -17.16 -13.65
CA TYR A 91 3.61 -17.20 -13.93
C TYR A 91 3.85 -16.89 -15.41
N ASP A 92 5.05 -16.44 -15.77
CA ASP A 92 5.49 -16.28 -17.17
C ASP A 92 5.63 -17.61 -17.92
N ASP A 93 6.02 -18.66 -17.20
CA ASP A 93 6.03 -20.05 -17.63
C ASP A 93 4.93 -20.84 -16.89
N SER A 94 3.79 -21.06 -17.56
CA SER A 94 2.53 -21.57 -16.98
C SER A 94 1.98 -22.77 -17.77
N TYR A 95 0.76 -23.19 -17.43
CA TYR A 95 0.00 -24.19 -18.20
C TYR A 95 -1.46 -23.76 -18.38
N ASP A 96 -2.00 -23.99 -19.56
CA ASP A 96 -3.41 -23.73 -19.87
C ASP A 96 -4.06 -24.98 -20.47
N ARG A 97 -5.07 -25.52 -19.79
CA ARG A 97 -5.85 -26.69 -20.21
C ARG A 97 -6.73 -26.43 -21.45
N SER A 98 -6.82 -25.19 -21.93
CA SER A 98 -7.71 -24.78 -23.03
C SER A 98 -7.00 -24.51 -24.34
N VAL A 99 -5.68 -24.37 -24.32
CA VAL A 99 -4.85 -24.13 -25.51
C VAL A 99 -4.17 -25.42 -25.97
N PHE A 100 -3.72 -25.45 -27.20
CA PHE A 100 -3.06 -26.60 -27.81
C PHE A 100 -1.56 -26.34 -27.96
N PRO A 101 -0.72 -27.39 -28.02
CA PRO A 101 0.70 -27.23 -28.26
C PRO A 101 1.03 -26.48 -29.56
N PRO A 102 2.19 -25.81 -29.63
CA PRO A 102 2.68 -25.21 -30.87
C PRO A 102 2.65 -26.20 -32.04
N MET A 103 2.30 -25.71 -33.23
CA MET A 103 2.21 -26.49 -34.48
C MET A 103 1.27 -27.71 -34.46
N SER A 104 0.39 -27.84 -33.46
CA SER A 104 -0.59 -28.95 -33.37
C SER A 104 -1.77 -28.82 -34.34
N ASN A 105 -1.94 -27.66 -34.98
CA ASN A 105 -3.13 -27.26 -35.74
C ASN A 105 -4.43 -27.39 -34.94
N CYS A 106 -4.36 -27.14 -33.63
CA CYS A 106 -5.47 -27.33 -32.69
C CYS A 106 -6.08 -28.74 -32.77
N THR A 107 -5.24 -29.74 -33.01
CA THR A 107 -5.61 -31.16 -33.03
C THR A 107 -5.12 -31.87 -31.78
N GLY A 108 -5.82 -32.94 -31.38
CA GLY A 108 -5.54 -33.66 -30.13
C GLY A 108 -6.30 -33.09 -28.92
N THR A 109 -5.85 -33.45 -27.73
CA THR A 109 -6.44 -32.99 -26.46
C THR A 109 -5.85 -31.62 -26.07
N PRO A 110 -6.68 -30.60 -25.79
CA PRO A 110 -6.22 -29.34 -25.23
C PRO A 110 -5.46 -29.51 -23.91
N GLY A 111 -4.50 -28.63 -23.67
CA GLY A 111 -3.54 -28.69 -22.57
C GLY A 111 -2.12 -28.49 -23.10
N SER A 112 -1.55 -27.32 -22.84
CA SER A 112 -0.17 -27.02 -23.19
C SER A 112 0.48 -26.13 -22.15
N GLU A 113 1.79 -26.30 -22.03
CA GLU A 113 2.67 -25.28 -21.46
C GLU A 113 2.46 -23.97 -22.23
N VAL A 114 2.38 -22.88 -21.48
CA VAL A 114 2.30 -21.51 -21.97
C VAL A 114 3.53 -20.82 -21.43
N VAL A 115 4.59 -20.83 -22.24
CA VAL A 115 5.88 -20.21 -21.93
C VAL A 115 6.04 -18.98 -22.79
N PHE A 116 6.09 -17.82 -22.14
CA PHE A 116 6.24 -16.52 -22.79
C PHE A 116 7.53 -15.86 -22.31
N ASP A 117 8.66 -16.43 -22.74
CA ASP A 117 10.02 -15.97 -22.51
C ASP A 117 10.76 -15.79 -23.86
N GLU A 118 12.10 -15.75 -23.87
CA GLU A 118 12.88 -15.64 -25.11
C GLU A 118 12.62 -16.78 -26.12
N ASN A 119 12.06 -17.92 -25.70
CA ASN A 119 11.85 -19.07 -26.56
C ASN A 119 10.75 -18.86 -27.60
N VAL A 120 9.95 -17.81 -27.48
CA VAL A 120 8.96 -17.45 -28.51
C VAL A 120 9.51 -16.48 -29.57
N ASP A 121 10.75 -16.04 -29.45
CA ASP A 121 11.33 -15.06 -30.35
C ASP A 121 11.92 -15.70 -31.61
N ARG A 122 11.79 -15.02 -32.75
CA ARG A 122 12.52 -15.40 -33.97
C ARG A 122 14.03 -15.31 -33.79
N ASN A 123 14.49 -14.42 -32.92
CA ASN A 123 15.90 -14.22 -32.63
C ASN A 123 16.12 -13.72 -31.19
N GLN A 124 16.56 -14.64 -30.33
CA GLN A 124 16.88 -14.42 -28.91
C GLN A 124 18.07 -13.48 -28.64
N THR A 125 18.58 -12.76 -29.65
CA THR A 125 19.74 -11.87 -29.51
C THR A 125 19.47 -10.44 -29.97
N THR A 126 18.51 -10.25 -30.88
CA THR A 126 18.27 -8.96 -31.54
C THR A 126 16.82 -8.53 -31.52
N ALA A 127 15.92 -9.34 -30.96
CA ALA A 127 14.53 -8.98 -30.84
C ALA A 127 14.34 -7.74 -29.97
N THR A 128 13.40 -6.87 -30.38
CA THR A 128 13.15 -5.60 -29.71
C THR A 128 11.68 -5.21 -29.64
N SER A 129 10.78 -6.00 -30.21
CA SER A 129 9.35 -5.68 -30.26
C SER A 129 8.49 -6.95 -30.40
N PRO A 130 7.18 -6.87 -30.11
CA PRO A 130 6.24 -7.97 -30.37
C PRO A 130 6.25 -8.49 -31.81
N ALA A 131 6.66 -7.66 -32.78
CA ALA A 131 6.77 -8.07 -34.17
C ALA A 131 7.83 -9.17 -34.37
N ASP A 132 8.77 -9.34 -33.44
CA ASP A 132 9.85 -10.33 -33.47
C ASP A 132 9.43 -11.70 -32.90
N ILE A 133 8.20 -11.84 -32.39
CA ILE A 133 7.64 -13.13 -31.93
C ILE A 133 7.42 -14.06 -33.14
N ALA A 134 7.81 -15.32 -33.01
CA ALA A 134 7.62 -16.40 -33.97
C ALA A 134 6.26 -17.09 -33.74
N PRO A 135 5.21 -16.84 -34.57
CA PRO A 135 3.87 -17.36 -34.30
C PRO A 135 3.78 -18.89 -34.28
N GLU A 136 4.70 -19.58 -34.95
CA GLU A 136 4.82 -21.04 -34.98
C GLU A 136 5.33 -21.64 -33.67
N LEU A 137 6.01 -20.86 -32.83
CA LEU A 137 6.50 -21.28 -31.51
C LEU A 137 5.46 -21.07 -30.41
N LEU A 138 4.38 -20.34 -30.69
CA LEU A 138 3.32 -20.07 -29.74
C LEU A 138 2.38 -21.28 -29.59
N PRO A 139 1.79 -21.49 -28.39
CA PRO A 139 0.61 -22.32 -28.25
C PRO A 139 -0.50 -21.88 -29.22
N GLN A 140 -1.49 -22.73 -29.46
CA GLN A 140 -2.57 -22.45 -30.39
C GLN A 140 -3.94 -22.50 -29.71
N GLN A 141 -4.91 -21.75 -30.23
CA GLN A 141 -6.27 -21.71 -29.70
C GLN A 141 -7.31 -21.75 -30.84
N LEU A 142 -8.52 -22.21 -30.51
CA LEU A 142 -9.66 -22.16 -31.42
C LEU A 142 -10.43 -20.86 -31.19
N VAL A 143 -10.42 -19.98 -32.19
CA VAL A 143 -11.23 -18.75 -32.20
C VAL A 143 -12.22 -18.85 -33.35
N ASN A 144 -13.52 -18.88 -33.03
CA ASN A 144 -14.61 -19.03 -34.01
C ASN A 144 -14.41 -20.23 -34.97
N GLY A 145 -13.89 -21.35 -34.43
CA GLY A 145 -13.63 -22.57 -35.20
C GLY A 145 -12.35 -22.55 -36.05
N SER A 146 -11.60 -21.45 -36.05
CA SER A 146 -10.29 -21.35 -36.71
C SER A 146 -9.16 -21.54 -35.70
N CYS A 147 -8.17 -22.34 -36.04
CA CYS A 147 -6.96 -22.48 -35.23
C CYS A 147 -6.02 -21.30 -35.48
N VAL A 148 -5.69 -20.57 -34.43
CA VAL A 148 -4.80 -19.40 -34.49
C VAL A 148 -3.74 -19.48 -33.39
N PRO A 149 -2.56 -18.84 -33.56
CA PRO A 149 -1.59 -18.69 -32.47
C PRO A 149 -2.21 -17.98 -31.26
N PHE A 150 -1.79 -18.39 -30.07
CA PHE A 150 -2.16 -17.80 -28.78
C PHE A 150 -1.04 -16.86 -28.35
N TYR A 151 -1.24 -15.56 -28.57
CA TYR A 151 -0.22 -14.55 -28.30
C TYR A 151 -0.14 -14.19 -26.81
N PRO A 152 0.98 -13.60 -26.34
CA PRO A 152 1.09 -13.12 -24.97
C PRO A 152 -0.06 -12.17 -24.58
N HIS A 153 -0.49 -11.28 -25.48
CA HIS A 153 -1.63 -10.39 -25.23
C HIS A 153 -3.00 -11.09 -25.13
N ASP A 154 -3.12 -12.33 -25.64
CA ASP A 154 -4.29 -13.17 -25.44
C ASP A 154 -4.32 -13.80 -24.05
N PHE A 155 -3.22 -13.75 -23.30
CA PHE A 155 -3.12 -14.44 -22.03
C PHE A 155 -3.97 -13.77 -20.94
N PRO A 156 -3.83 -12.49 -20.58
CA PRO A 156 -4.60 -11.90 -19.48
C PRO A 156 -6.11 -11.94 -19.73
N LEU A 157 -6.93 -12.26 -18.73
CA LEU A 157 -8.40 -12.29 -18.86
C LEU A 157 -9.06 -10.90 -18.74
N VAL A 158 -8.28 -9.90 -18.36
CA VAL A 158 -8.75 -8.54 -18.05
C VAL A 158 -8.13 -7.52 -18.98
N ASN A 159 -8.77 -6.36 -19.07
CA ASN A 159 -8.21 -5.20 -19.75
C ASN A 159 -7.09 -4.56 -18.92
N ASN A 160 -6.25 -3.78 -19.60
CA ASN A 160 -5.17 -3.01 -18.99
C ASN A 160 -5.45 -1.50 -19.05
N VAL A 161 -4.62 -0.73 -18.35
CA VAL A 161 -4.72 0.73 -18.27
C VAL A 161 -4.44 1.42 -19.61
N PHE A 162 -3.62 0.83 -20.49
CA PHE A 162 -3.29 1.42 -21.78
C PHE A 162 -4.52 1.47 -22.71
N GLY A 163 -5.24 0.36 -22.84
CA GLY A 163 -6.51 0.31 -23.57
C GLY A 163 -7.58 1.19 -22.93
N ALA A 164 -7.60 1.28 -21.60
CA ALA A 164 -8.50 2.20 -20.88
C ALA A 164 -8.20 3.68 -21.20
N ILE A 165 -6.92 4.05 -21.33
CA ILE A 165 -6.51 5.41 -21.74
C ILE A 165 -6.98 5.72 -23.15
N HIS A 166 -6.82 4.81 -24.11
CA HIS A 166 -7.31 5.03 -25.46
C HIS A 166 -8.83 5.20 -25.51
N ALA A 167 -9.56 4.41 -24.70
CA ALA A 167 -11.01 4.52 -24.60
C ALA A 167 -11.45 5.85 -23.95
N GLY A 168 -10.74 6.32 -22.91
CA GLY A 168 -11.07 7.53 -22.17
C GLY A 168 -10.56 8.83 -22.77
N LYS A 169 -9.49 8.79 -23.56
CA LYS A 169 -8.82 9.97 -24.14
C LYS A 169 -8.52 9.73 -25.63
N PRO A 170 -9.46 10.05 -26.54
CA PRO A 170 -9.24 9.89 -27.97
C PRO A 170 -7.97 10.60 -28.45
N GLY A 171 -7.13 9.88 -29.21
CA GLY A 171 -5.85 10.39 -29.70
C GLY A 171 -4.72 10.41 -28.66
N ALA A 172 -4.95 9.86 -27.45
CA ALA A 172 -3.86 9.59 -26.52
C ALA A 172 -2.86 8.61 -27.13
N ARG A 173 -1.58 8.81 -26.78
CA ARG A 173 -0.50 7.88 -27.09
C ARG A 173 -0.09 7.14 -25.82
N THR A 174 0.22 5.86 -25.91
CA THR A 174 0.69 5.02 -24.81
C THR A 174 2.05 4.41 -25.14
N ALA A 175 2.90 4.21 -24.14
CA ALA A 175 4.23 3.61 -24.32
C ALA A 175 4.65 2.78 -23.11
N TRP A 176 5.44 1.74 -23.36
CA TRP A 176 6.07 0.94 -22.31
C TRP A 176 7.36 0.32 -22.82
N ILE A 177 8.33 0.18 -21.92
CA ILE A 177 9.65 -0.38 -22.23
C ILE A 177 9.97 -1.51 -21.23
N ASP A 178 10.17 -2.73 -21.71
CA ASP A 178 10.50 -3.88 -20.85
C ASP A 178 11.57 -4.79 -21.47
N LYS A 179 11.79 -5.97 -20.90
CA LYS A 179 12.58 -7.05 -21.51
C LYS A 179 11.70 -7.97 -22.36
N HIS A 180 12.29 -8.68 -23.34
CA HIS A 180 11.69 -9.71 -24.21
C HIS A 180 10.37 -9.35 -24.95
N PRO A 181 10.23 -9.65 -26.25
CA PRO A 181 8.98 -9.47 -27.00
C PRO A 181 7.70 -10.00 -26.32
N ALA A 182 7.82 -11.04 -25.49
CA ALA A 182 6.75 -11.61 -24.70
C ALA A 182 5.97 -10.61 -23.81
N TYR A 183 6.54 -9.45 -23.47
CA TYR A 183 5.82 -8.37 -22.78
C TYR A 183 4.75 -7.67 -23.63
N ASP A 184 4.55 -8.13 -24.87
CA ASP A 184 3.28 -8.03 -25.60
C ASP A 184 2.06 -8.42 -24.73
N LEU A 185 2.28 -9.17 -23.64
CA LEU A 185 1.36 -9.34 -22.51
C LEU A 185 0.53 -8.09 -22.15
N LEU A 186 1.14 -6.90 -22.17
CA LEU A 186 0.48 -5.63 -21.82
C LEU A 186 -0.26 -4.95 -22.98
N ASN A 187 -0.17 -5.47 -24.19
CA ASN A 187 -0.69 -4.86 -25.41
C ASN A 187 -2.20 -5.12 -25.62
N GLY A 188 -2.83 -5.78 -24.64
CA GLY A 188 -4.26 -6.02 -24.55
C GLY A 188 -4.81 -6.93 -25.63
N LYS A 189 -6.10 -7.32 -25.52
CA LYS A 189 -6.73 -8.26 -26.46
C LYS A 189 -6.71 -7.81 -27.92
N SER A 190 -6.49 -6.52 -28.16
CA SER A 190 -6.36 -5.95 -29.50
C SER A 190 -4.97 -6.18 -30.12
N GLY A 191 -3.96 -6.47 -29.30
CA GLY A 191 -2.54 -6.44 -29.65
C GLY A 191 -2.04 -5.04 -30.01
N LYS A 192 -2.74 -3.98 -29.57
CA LYS A 192 -2.50 -2.58 -29.97
C LYS A 192 -2.77 -1.55 -28.87
N ASP A 193 -2.93 -1.97 -27.62
CA ASP A 193 -3.17 -1.03 -26.52
C ASP A 193 -1.94 -0.17 -26.22
N ILE A 194 -0.74 -0.57 -26.65
CA ILE A 194 0.51 0.19 -26.50
C ILE A 194 1.02 0.66 -27.87
N ASP A 195 1.05 1.98 -28.10
CA ASP A 195 1.49 2.57 -29.38
C ASP A 195 3.01 2.50 -29.63
N ASP A 196 3.80 2.39 -28.55
CA ASP A 196 5.26 2.36 -28.59
C ASP A 196 5.80 1.38 -27.54
N LEU A 197 5.64 0.08 -27.82
CA LEU A 197 6.14 -1.01 -27.01
C LEU A 197 7.55 -1.40 -27.46
N TYR A 198 8.54 -1.19 -26.59
CA TYR A 198 9.94 -1.52 -26.86
C TYR A 198 10.43 -2.57 -25.87
N THR A 199 10.82 -3.74 -26.36
CA THR A 199 11.09 -4.92 -25.55
C THR A 199 12.40 -5.59 -25.96
N PRO A 200 13.56 -4.91 -25.79
CA PRO A 200 14.85 -5.48 -26.13
C PRO A 200 15.14 -6.77 -25.36
N GLU A 201 15.64 -7.75 -26.10
CA GLU A 201 16.01 -9.06 -25.59
C GLU A 201 17.19 -9.02 -24.61
N ILE A 202 17.19 -9.92 -23.62
CA ILE A 202 18.22 -10.01 -22.56
C ILE A 202 18.87 -11.40 -22.42
N ALA A 203 18.38 -12.43 -23.12
CA ALA A 203 18.86 -13.82 -23.04
C ALA A 203 20.32 -14.00 -23.48
N VAL A 204 20.87 -13.05 -24.23
CA VAL A 204 22.30 -13.03 -24.61
C VAL A 204 23.24 -12.67 -23.46
N TYR A 205 22.73 -12.15 -22.36
CA TYR A 205 23.57 -11.69 -21.27
C TYR A 205 24.01 -12.84 -20.38
N ASN A 206 25.27 -12.78 -19.99
CA ASN A 206 25.82 -13.62 -18.96
C ASN A 206 25.42 -13.06 -17.59
N GLU A 207 24.49 -13.78 -16.96
CA GLU A 207 23.93 -13.57 -15.61
C GLU A 207 24.99 -13.43 -14.51
N THR A 208 26.27 -13.75 -14.77
CA THR A 208 27.36 -13.52 -13.80
C THR A 208 27.96 -12.12 -13.87
N PHE A 209 27.50 -11.26 -14.78
CA PHE A 209 28.06 -9.93 -14.99
C PHE A 209 26.97 -8.85 -15.09
N VAL A 210 26.69 -8.23 -13.95
CA VAL A 210 25.73 -7.12 -13.80
C VAL A 210 25.91 -5.99 -14.83
N GLY A 211 27.13 -5.79 -15.35
CA GLY A 211 27.43 -4.77 -16.35
C GLY A 211 26.67 -4.94 -17.67
N GLN A 212 26.28 -6.17 -18.06
CA GLN A 212 25.46 -6.38 -19.25
C GLN A 212 23.99 -5.98 -19.02
N TYR A 213 23.45 -6.25 -17.84
CA TYR A 213 22.12 -5.76 -17.45
C TYR A 213 22.08 -4.24 -17.30
N ILE A 214 23.16 -3.64 -16.78
CA ILE A 214 23.32 -2.18 -16.78
C ILE A 214 23.31 -1.64 -18.20
N ALA A 215 23.98 -2.29 -19.16
CA ALA A 215 23.97 -1.85 -20.55
C ALA A 215 22.57 -1.94 -21.18
N ASN A 216 21.81 -2.99 -20.87
CA ASN A 216 20.41 -3.12 -21.28
C ASN A 216 19.52 -2.04 -20.68
N ASP A 217 19.66 -1.79 -19.38
CA ASP A 217 18.93 -0.73 -18.69
C ASP A 217 19.25 0.63 -19.31
N ASN A 218 20.51 0.92 -19.63
CA ASN A 218 20.91 2.14 -20.32
C ASN A 218 20.28 2.27 -21.72
N GLN A 219 20.16 1.17 -22.47
CA GLN A 219 19.49 1.15 -23.77
C GLN A 219 17.99 1.48 -23.64
N LYS A 220 17.31 0.94 -22.63
CA LYS A 220 15.92 1.26 -22.32
C LYS A 220 15.74 2.70 -21.82
N VAL A 221 16.66 3.21 -21.01
CA VAL A 221 16.70 4.63 -20.60
C VAL A 221 16.81 5.54 -21.82
N ALA A 222 17.68 5.22 -22.78
CA ALA A 222 17.78 5.99 -24.02
C ALA A 222 16.46 6.02 -24.81
N ALA A 223 15.74 4.89 -24.87
CA ALA A 223 14.42 4.84 -25.49
C ALA A 223 13.38 5.70 -24.73
N LEU A 224 13.38 5.67 -23.40
CA LEU A 224 12.50 6.50 -22.58
C LEU A 224 12.81 8.00 -22.77
N LEU A 225 14.08 8.37 -22.85
CA LEU A 225 14.49 9.75 -23.13
C LEU A 225 14.04 10.23 -24.51
N ASN A 226 14.04 9.35 -25.53
CA ASN A 226 13.45 9.67 -26.83
C ASN A 226 11.94 9.95 -26.71
N GLN A 227 11.20 9.13 -25.96
CA GLN A 227 9.76 9.33 -25.73
C GLN A 227 9.45 10.63 -25.00
N ILE A 228 10.21 10.96 -23.95
CA ILE A 228 10.10 12.22 -23.19
C ILE A 228 10.36 13.43 -24.09
N THR A 229 11.23 13.30 -25.09
CA THR A 229 11.59 14.38 -26.02
C THR A 229 10.74 14.43 -27.29
N GLY A 230 9.61 13.71 -27.33
CA GLY A 230 8.65 13.75 -28.42
C GLY A 230 9.08 12.93 -29.65
N LYS A 231 9.64 11.75 -29.42
CA LYS A 231 10.03 10.79 -30.46
C LYS A 231 9.54 9.38 -30.12
N THR A 232 9.55 8.48 -31.10
CA THR A 232 9.40 7.04 -30.85
C THR A 232 10.57 6.50 -30.03
N ALA A 233 10.43 5.34 -29.36
CA ALA A 233 11.49 4.67 -28.60
C ALA A 233 12.83 4.58 -29.36
N SER A 234 12.78 4.26 -30.67
CA SER A 234 13.98 4.20 -31.53
C SER A 234 14.67 5.54 -31.80
N GLY A 235 14.02 6.66 -31.52
CA GLY A 235 14.49 8.02 -31.84
C GLY A 235 14.36 8.42 -33.31
N ASN A 236 13.87 7.53 -34.18
CA ASN A 236 13.88 7.73 -35.63
C ASN A 236 12.72 8.59 -36.18
N ALA A 237 11.62 8.72 -35.43
CA ALA A 237 10.47 9.51 -35.84
C ALA A 237 9.97 10.39 -34.70
N SER A 238 9.45 11.58 -35.02
CA SER A 238 8.72 12.42 -34.08
C SER A 238 7.39 11.78 -33.70
N ALA A 239 7.02 11.87 -32.42
CA ALA A 239 5.76 11.39 -31.89
C ALA A 239 5.31 12.28 -30.71
N PRO A 240 4.01 12.41 -30.43
CA PRO A 240 3.54 13.04 -29.21
C PRO A 240 4.13 12.35 -27.97
N VAL A 241 4.35 13.10 -26.89
CA VAL A 241 4.74 12.50 -25.60
C VAL A 241 3.58 11.62 -25.10
N PRO A 242 3.81 10.34 -24.76
CA PRO A 242 2.73 9.44 -24.33
C PRO A 242 2.05 9.90 -23.04
N THR A 243 0.73 9.70 -22.95
CA THR A 243 -0.09 9.91 -21.74
C THR A 243 0.37 9.02 -20.58
N ILE A 244 0.75 7.78 -20.88
CA ILE A 244 1.49 6.91 -19.95
C ILE A 244 2.74 6.42 -20.68
N LEU A 245 3.88 6.50 -20.00
CA LEU A 245 5.17 6.02 -20.46
C LEU A 245 5.95 5.46 -19.28
N GLY A 246 6.95 4.66 -19.56
CA GLY A 246 7.74 4.09 -18.49
C GLY A 246 8.66 2.98 -18.96
N MET A 247 9.42 2.47 -18.00
CA MET A 247 10.31 1.36 -18.26
C MET A 247 10.51 0.49 -17.03
N ASN A 248 11.03 -0.71 -17.27
CA ASN A 248 11.51 -1.61 -16.24
C ASN A 248 13.05 -1.73 -16.20
N PHE A 249 13.66 -1.61 -15.02
CA PHE A 249 15.09 -1.89 -14.77
C PHE A 249 15.31 -3.36 -14.37
N GLN A 250 16.43 -3.94 -14.80
CA GLN A 250 16.78 -5.35 -14.58
C GLN A 250 18.01 -5.54 -13.69
N SER A 251 18.96 -4.60 -13.72
CA SER A 251 20.29 -4.82 -13.12
C SER A 251 20.27 -5.03 -11.60
N VAL A 252 19.27 -4.46 -10.90
CA VAL A 252 19.12 -4.60 -9.45
C VAL A 252 18.77 -6.04 -9.09
N SER A 253 17.74 -6.61 -9.73
CA SER A 253 17.34 -8.02 -9.60
C SER A 253 18.49 -8.99 -9.88
N ASP A 254 19.19 -8.80 -11.01
CA ASP A 254 20.30 -9.68 -11.39
C ASP A 254 21.44 -9.66 -10.36
N ALA A 255 21.80 -8.47 -9.88
CA ALA A 255 22.84 -8.32 -8.86
C ALA A 255 22.48 -9.01 -7.54
N GLN A 256 21.19 -9.07 -7.18
CA GLN A 256 20.73 -9.81 -6.00
C GLN A 256 20.83 -11.32 -6.20
N LYS A 257 20.56 -11.82 -7.42
CA LYS A 257 20.52 -13.24 -7.75
C LYS A 257 21.89 -13.88 -7.83
N TYR A 258 22.89 -13.28 -8.49
CA TYR A 258 24.10 -14.02 -8.84
C TYR A 258 25.37 -13.62 -8.10
N ASN A 259 25.42 -12.43 -7.49
CA ASN A 259 26.68 -11.86 -7.04
C ASN A 259 26.68 -11.46 -5.55
N LEU A 260 27.27 -12.33 -4.69
CA LEU A 260 27.52 -12.12 -3.26
C LEU A 260 26.34 -11.65 -2.40
N SER A 261 25.10 -11.78 -2.90
CA SER A 261 23.86 -11.21 -2.34
C SER A 261 23.77 -9.69 -2.43
N ALA A 262 22.59 -9.13 -2.13
CA ALA A 262 22.40 -7.69 -2.05
C ALA A 262 23.28 -7.02 -0.97
N TYR A 263 23.67 -7.75 0.06
CA TYR A 263 24.30 -7.21 1.27
C TYR A 263 25.52 -8.02 1.70
N THR A 264 26.63 -7.36 2.03
CA THR A 264 27.69 -8.01 2.81
C THR A 264 27.28 -8.23 4.27
N ASN A 265 26.33 -7.42 4.76
CA ASN A 265 25.68 -7.57 6.06
C ASN A 265 24.28 -6.93 6.01
N HIS A 266 23.24 -7.76 5.94
CA HIS A 266 21.86 -7.29 5.82
C HIS A 266 21.37 -6.57 7.10
N SER A 267 21.83 -7.00 8.28
CA SER A 267 21.45 -6.40 9.57
C SER A 267 21.92 -4.95 9.74
N THR A 268 23.00 -4.56 9.04
CA THR A 268 23.51 -3.17 9.05
C THR A 268 23.13 -2.39 7.79
N GLY A 269 22.49 -3.03 6.81
CA GLY A 269 22.18 -2.43 5.51
C GLY A 269 23.41 -2.19 4.63
N GLN A 270 24.53 -2.90 4.89
CA GLN A 270 25.77 -2.73 4.12
C GLN A 270 25.69 -3.48 2.78
N PHE A 271 25.54 -2.73 1.69
CA PHE A 271 25.38 -3.29 0.35
C PHE A 271 26.63 -4.00 -0.17
N ALA A 272 26.43 -5.08 -0.94
CA ALA A 272 27.51 -5.71 -1.70
C ALA A 272 27.96 -4.80 -2.87
N PRO A 273 29.24 -4.85 -3.30
CA PRO A 273 29.77 -3.92 -4.31
C PRO A 273 29.02 -3.92 -5.65
N ASP A 274 28.67 -5.09 -6.17
CA ASP A 274 28.00 -5.20 -7.47
C ASP A 274 26.53 -4.79 -7.41
N PHE A 275 25.84 -5.14 -6.32
CA PHE A 275 24.50 -4.62 -6.03
C PHE A 275 24.51 -3.09 -5.91
N LEU A 276 25.45 -2.52 -5.16
CA LEU A 276 25.59 -1.07 -5.04
C LEU A 276 25.89 -0.40 -6.38
N THR A 277 26.69 -1.04 -7.23
CA THR A 277 27.01 -0.54 -8.58
C THR A 277 25.77 -0.49 -9.47
N ALA A 278 24.96 -1.56 -9.48
CA ALA A 278 23.65 -1.57 -10.15
C ALA A 278 22.73 -0.48 -9.60
N PHE A 279 22.63 -0.37 -8.28
CA PHE A 279 21.71 0.56 -7.63
C PHE A 279 22.08 2.02 -7.92
N ASN A 280 23.37 2.37 -7.82
CA ASN A 280 23.88 3.70 -8.17
C ASN A 280 23.68 4.05 -9.64
N THR A 281 23.81 3.06 -10.53
CA THR A 281 23.62 3.28 -11.97
C THR A 281 22.13 3.48 -12.30
N MET A 282 21.25 2.74 -11.66
CA MET A 282 19.80 2.93 -11.75
C MET A 282 19.39 4.32 -11.23
N ASP A 283 19.88 4.75 -10.06
CA ASP A 283 19.58 6.08 -9.52
C ASP A 283 20.12 7.23 -10.39
N SER A 284 21.31 7.05 -10.97
CA SER A 284 21.88 8.01 -11.93
C SER A 284 21.05 8.10 -13.21
N SER A 285 20.51 6.96 -13.67
CA SER A 285 19.59 6.93 -14.81
C SER A 285 18.28 7.64 -14.48
N LEU A 286 17.73 7.41 -13.29
CA LEU A 286 16.55 8.10 -12.80
C LEU A 286 16.77 9.61 -12.70
N THR A 287 17.93 10.05 -12.22
CA THR A 287 18.34 11.47 -12.23
C THR A 287 18.26 12.05 -13.65
N THR A 288 18.75 11.31 -14.64
CA THR A 288 18.75 11.73 -16.05
C THR A 288 17.32 11.82 -16.60
N VAL A 289 16.46 10.85 -16.31
CA VAL A 289 15.04 10.84 -16.70
C VAL A 289 14.29 12.03 -16.11
N LEU A 290 14.44 12.29 -14.81
CA LEU A 290 13.79 13.43 -14.14
C LEU A 290 14.30 14.77 -14.69
N ALA A 291 15.58 14.88 -15.01
CA ALA A 291 16.14 16.07 -15.66
C ALA A 291 15.60 16.28 -17.09
N ALA A 292 15.36 15.19 -17.83
CA ALA A 292 14.76 15.24 -19.16
C ALA A 292 13.30 15.72 -19.09
N LEU A 293 12.50 15.23 -18.15
CA LEU A 293 11.13 15.75 -17.90
C LEU A 293 11.16 17.26 -17.62
N LYS A 294 12.11 17.72 -16.80
CA LYS A 294 12.26 19.16 -16.51
C LYS A 294 12.64 19.95 -17.76
N THR A 295 13.59 19.45 -18.55
CA THR A 295 14.06 20.11 -19.78
C THR A 295 12.97 20.18 -20.85
N ALA A 296 12.13 19.14 -20.94
CA ALA A 296 10.98 19.10 -21.83
C ALA A 296 9.78 19.95 -21.34
N GLY A 297 9.87 20.56 -20.16
CA GLY A 297 8.77 21.32 -19.55
C GLY A 297 7.63 20.45 -19.01
N LEU A 298 7.86 19.14 -18.84
CA LEU A 298 6.86 18.14 -18.43
C LEU A 298 6.86 17.86 -16.93
N ALA A 299 7.90 18.29 -16.20
CA ALA A 299 8.10 17.93 -14.79
C ALA A 299 6.92 18.28 -13.88
N ASN A 300 6.18 19.36 -14.16
CA ASN A 300 5.03 19.75 -13.34
C ASN A 300 3.79 18.91 -13.70
N ASN A 301 3.61 18.52 -14.96
CA ASN A 301 2.41 17.85 -15.44
C ASN A 301 2.57 16.32 -15.55
N THR A 302 3.65 15.77 -14.99
CA THR A 302 3.92 14.33 -14.98
C THR A 302 3.85 13.77 -13.57
N ALA A 303 2.97 12.80 -13.33
CA ALA A 303 3.03 11.97 -12.13
C ALA A 303 4.15 10.93 -12.29
N VAL A 304 4.93 10.66 -11.25
CA VAL A 304 5.96 9.61 -11.25
C VAL A 304 5.57 8.51 -10.27
N VAL A 305 5.46 7.29 -10.75
CA VAL A 305 5.30 6.09 -9.92
C VAL A 305 6.59 5.29 -10.02
N LEU A 306 7.26 5.08 -8.89
CA LEU A 306 8.41 4.19 -8.80
C LEU A 306 8.02 2.98 -7.95
N THR A 307 8.18 1.77 -8.48
CA THR A 307 7.89 0.55 -7.73
C THR A 307 8.62 -0.66 -8.31
N SER A 308 8.21 -1.87 -7.94
CA SER A 308 8.68 -3.11 -8.52
C SER A 308 7.53 -4.09 -8.70
N LYS A 309 7.65 -4.97 -9.70
CA LYS A 309 6.78 -6.12 -9.89
C LYS A 309 7.12 -7.29 -8.94
N HIS A 310 8.30 -7.35 -8.35
CA HIS A 310 8.70 -8.34 -7.34
C HIS A 310 9.94 -7.93 -6.54
N GLY A 311 10.22 -8.64 -5.45
CA GLY A 311 11.41 -8.54 -4.64
C GLY A 311 12.39 -9.66 -4.99
N GLN A 312 13.07 -10.18 -3.96
CA GLN A 312 13.93 -11.36 -4.01
C GLN A 312 14.02 -12.02 -2.64
N SER A 313 13.83 -13.33 -2.59
CA SER A 313 13.92 -14.16 -1.41
C SER A 313 15.08 -15.16 -1.50
N PRO A 314 15.87 -15.36 -0.44
CA PRO A 314 15.79 -14.66 0.86
C PRO A 314 16.55 -13.32 0.83
N LEU A 315 16.24 -12.44 1.78
CA LEU A 315 17.08 -11.28 2.11
C LEU A 315 18.42 -11.70 2.73
N ASP A 316 18.37 -12.69 3.63
CA ASP A 316 19.55 -13.30 4.23
C ASP A 316 19.99 -14.53 3.42
N THR A 317 21.04 -14.35 2.62
CA THR A 317 21.51 -15.43 1.75
C THR A 317 22.25 -16.55 2.48
N SER A 318 22.50 -16.42 3.78
CA SER A 318 22.99 -17.54 4.59
C SER A 318 21.94 -18.65 4.75
N LEU A 319 20.67 -18.34 4.50
CA LEU A 319 19.55 -19.28 4.52
C LEU A 319 19.36 -20.06 3.21
N VAL A 320 20.14 -19.75 2.17
CA VAL A 320 19.86 -20.26 0.82
C VAL A 320 20.07 -21.76 0.73
N GLU A 321 18.99 -22.47 0.41
CA GLU A 321 19.00 -23.88 0.08
C GLU A 321 18.52 -24.07 -1.36
N ARG A 322 19.35 -24.70 -2.20
CA ARG A 322 19.03 -24.94 -3.62
C ARG A 322 18.56 -26.36 -3.80
N ILE A 323 17.32 -26.52 -4.25
CA ILE A 323 16.70 -27.82 -4.44
C ILE A 323 16.35 -27.98 -5.91
N SER A 324 16.68 -29.12 -6.50
CA SER A 324 16.27 -29.41 -7.88
C SER A 324 14.75 -29.59 -7.94
N PRO A 325 14.04 -28.96 -8.89
CA PRO A 325 12.60 -29.19 -9.08
C PRO A 325 12.24 -30.67 -9.33
N ILE A 326 13.19 -31.47 -9.85
CA ILE A 326 13.01 -32.92 -10.05
C ILE A 326 12.79 -33.65 -8.71
N ALA A 327 13.37 -33.16 -7.62
CA ALA A 327 13.22 -33.75 -6.30
C ALA A 327 11.76 -33.71 -5.80
N LEU A 328 11.00 -32.68 -6.18
CA LEU A 328 9.56 -32.59 -5.88
C LEU A 328 8.80 -33.71 -6.55
N MET A 329 8.97 -33.87 -7.88
CA MET A 329 8.29 -34.90 -8.65
C MET A 329 8.65 -36.32 -8.19
N ALA A 330 9.89 -36.54 -7.74
CA ALA A 330 10.34 -37.82 -7.19
C ALA A 330 9.64 -38.22 -5.88
N ALA A 331 8.92 -37.31 -5.21
CA ALA A 331 8.14 -37.63 -4.02
C ALA A 331 6.80 -38.30 -4.35
N PHE A 332 6.36 -38.27 -5.60
CA PHE A 332 5.07 -38.81 -6.05
C PHE A 332 5.16 -39.41 -7.48
N PRO A 333 6.13 -40.32 -7.73
CA PRO A 333 6.50 -40.78 -9.08
C PRO A 333 5.36 -41.47 -9.85
N GLU A 334 4.31 -41.92 -9.17
CA GLU A 334 3.13 -42.54 -9.75
C GLU A 334 2.18 -41.56 -10.45
N PHE A 335 2.31 -40.25 -10.20
CA PHE A 335 1.45 -39.22 -10.79
C PHE A 335 2.20 -38.37 -11.81
N ALA A 336 1.67 -38.31 -13.03
CA ALA A 336 2.27 -37.53 -14.11
C ALA A 336 2.02 -36.03 -13.93
N VAL A 337 3.09 -35.24 -13.96
CA VAL A 337 3.06 -33.77 -13.96
C VAL A 337 3.02 -33.29 -15.41
N ALA A 338 2.03 -32.46 -15.75
CA ALA A 338 1.96 -31.78 -17.04
C ALA A 338 2.91 -30.59 -17.08
N LYS A 339 2.99 -29.83 -15.98
CA LYS A 339 3.89 -28.68 -15.84
C LYS A 339 4.26 -28.45 -14.38
N LEU A 340 5.52 -28.10 -14.16
CA LEU A 340 6.03 -27.56 -12.91
C LEU A 340 6.76 -26.26 -13.22
N SER A 341 6.36 -25.19 -12.53
CA SER A 341 7.08 -23.92 -12.49
C SER A 341 7.61 -23.74 -11.07
N GLY A 342 8.89 -23.41 -10.92
CA GLY A 342 9.54 -23.41 -9.63
C GLY A 342 10.64 -22.37 -9.53
N ASP A 343 10.65 -21.67 -8.40
CA ASP A 343 11.66 -20.71 -7.93
C ASP A 343 11.60 -20.70 -6.38
N ASP A 344 11.27 -19.61 -5.68
CA ASP A 344 10.99 -19.62 -4.21
C ASP A 344 9.55 -20.07 -3.88
N ILE A 345 8.95 -20.86 -4.79
CA ILE A 345 7.66 -21.54 -4.72
C ILE A 345 7.65 -22.65 -5.77
N ALA A 346 6.70 -23.59 -5.71
CA ALA A 346 6.39 -24.41 -6.90
C ALA A 346 4.89 -24.44 -7.21
N LEU A 347 4.56 -24.25 -8.48
CA LEU A 347 3.22 -24.41 -9.04
C LEU A 347 3.20 -25.71 -9.85
N LEU A 348 2.25 -26.60 -9.58
CA LEU A 348 2.15 -27.87 -10.28
C LEU A 348 0.80 -28.03 -10.96
N TRP A 349 0.85 -28.35 -12.25
CA TRP A 349 -0.28 -28.82 -13.04
C TRP A 349 -0.08 -30.30 -13.34
N LEU A 350 -1.06 -31.12 -13.01
CA LEU A 350 -1.06 -32.56 -13.24
C LEU A 350 -1.64 -32.86 -14.63
N ASN A 351 -1.25 -34.01 -15.18
CA ASN A 351 -1.81 -34.46 -16.45
C ASN A 351 -3.31 -34.76 -16.29
N SER A 352 -4.12 -34.41 -17.29
CA SER A 352 -5.57 -34.69 -17.35
C SER A 352 -5.97 -36.15 -17.13
N THR A 353 -5.05 -37.11 -17.30
CA THR A 353 -5.28 -38.53 -17.01
C THR A 353 -5.12 -38.90 -15.53
N VAL A 354 -4.51 -38.03 -14.73
CA VAL A 354 -4.54 -38.09 -13.27
C VAL A 354 -5.90 -37.52 -12.86
N THR A 355 -6.72 -38.29 -12.15
CA THR A 355 -8.00 -37.76 -11.67
C THR A 355 -7.71 -36.59 -10.73
N ASN A 356 -8.18 -35.39 -11.09
CA ASN A 356 -8.18 -34.20 -10.21
C ASN A 356 -9.16 -34.37 -9.03
N ASP A 357 -9.37 -35.60 -8.57
CA ASP A 357 -10.19 -35.88 -7.41
C ASP A 357 -9.42 -35.49 -6.14
N ALA A 358 -10.19 -35.10 -5.12
CA ALA A 358 -9.64 -34.58 -3.88
C ALA A 358 -8.74 -35.60 -3.14
N ALA A 359 -8.96 -36.91 -3.31
CA ALA A 359 -8.17 -37.93 -2.63
C ALA A 359 -6.76 -38.04 -3.25
N THR A 360 -6.67 -38.04 -4.58
CA THR A 360 -5.39 -38.02 -5.30
C THR A 360 -4.55 -36.79 -4.95
N LEU A 361 -5.15 -35.59 -5.01
CA LEU A 361 -4.46 -34.35 -4.66
C LEU A 361 -3.98 -34.36 -3.21
N GLN A 362 -4.79 -34.89 -2.29
CA GLN A 362 -4.41 -35.01 -0.89
C GLN A 362 -3.28 -36.03 -0.68
N THR A 363 -3.24 -37.14 -1.42
CA THR A 363 -2.13 -38.09 -1.37
C THR A 363 -0.82 -37.45 -1.81
N ILE A 364 -0.82 -36.70 -2.92
CA ILE A 364 0.39 -35.99 -3.39
C ILE A 364 0.85 -34.97 -2.34
N ALA A 365 -0.08 -34.17 -1.81
CA ALA A 365 0.23 -33.21 -0.75
C ALA A 365 0.83 -33.88 0.50
N ASN A 366 0.29 -35.03 0.92
CA ASN A 366 0.81 -35.80 2.06
C ASN A 366 2.23 -36.33 1.79
N ASN A 367 2.51 -36.82 0.57
CA ASN A 367 3.85 -37.31 0.20
C ASN A 367 4.89 -36.19 0.22
N LEU A 368 4.54 -35.01 -0.29
CA LEU A 368 5.38 -33.80 -0.22
C LEU A 368 5.63 -33.39 1.23
N MET A 369 4.58 -33.31 2.06
CA MET A 369 4.70 -32.93 3.47
C MET A 369 5.47 -33.96 4.30
N ALA A 370 5.38 -35.26 3.99
CA ALA A 370 6.19 -36.29 4.62
C ALA A 370 7.69 -36.15 4.32
N ASN A 371 8.05 -35.51 3.21
CA ASN A 371 9.41 -35.24 2.77
C ASN A 371 9.85 -33.79 3.03
N LYS A 372 9.09 -33.01 3.79
CA LYS A 372 9.20 -31.56 3.84
C LYS A 372 10.60 -31.01 4.10
N THR A 373 11.36 -31.61 5.03
CA THR A 373 12.73 -31.16 5.34
C THR A 373 13.70 -31.37 4.18
N ARG A 374 13.56 -32.48 3.43
CA ARG A 374 14.42 -32.76 2.26
C ARG A 374 14.07 -31.90 1.06
N LEU A 375 12.81 -31.48 0.97
CA LEU A 375 12.25 -30.74 -0.15
C LEU A 375 12.09 -29.25 0.13
N GLY A 376 12.48 -28.78 1.33
CA GLY A 376 12.30 -27.40 1.76
C GLY A 376 10.85 -26.92 1.77
N VAL A 377 9.89 -27.84 1.95
CA VAL A 377 8.45 -27.53 1.89
C VAL A 377 7.97 -26.97 3.22
N LYS A 378 7.34 -25.81 3.17
CA LYS A 378 6.64 -25.22 4.32
C LYS A 378 5.19 -25.70 4.40
N ASP A 379 4.48 -25.62 3.29
CA ASP A 379 3.09 -26.06 3.17
C ASP A 379 2.72 -26.40 1.71
N VAL A 380 1.67 -27.22 1.53
CA VAL A 380 1.13 -27.58 0.21
C VAL A 380 -0.33 -27.18 0.14
N LEU A 381 -0.63 -26.18 -0.68
CA LEU A 381 -1.98 -25.69 -0.91
C LEU A 381 -2.69 -26.57 -1.95
N VAL A 382 -3.75 -27.25 -1.50
CA VAL A 382 -4.68 -28.04 -2.32
C VAL A 382 -6.11 -27.78 -1.87
N GLY A 383 -7.10 -27.93 -2.75
CA GLY A 383 -8.52 -27.78 -2.39
C GLY A 383 -8.89 -26.35 -1.94
N ALA A 384 -9.45 -26.20 -0.74
CA ALA A 384 -9.94 -24.91 -0.27
C ALA A 384 -8.83 -23.83 -0.08
N PRO A 385 -7.68 -24.13 0.58
CA PRO A 385 -6.54 -23.20 0.62
C PRO A 385 -6.06 -22.73 -0.75
N LEU A 386 -6.01 -23.65 -1.73
CA LEU A 386 -5.65 -23.31 -3.10
C LEU A 386 -6.70 -22.38 -3.74
N ASN A 387 -7.99 -22.64 -3.54
CA ASN A 387 -9.06 -21.78 -4.06
C ASN A 387 -9.06 -20.37 -3.44
N GLU A 388 -8.61 -20.25 -2.19
CA GLU A 388 -8.41 -18.97 -1.54
C GLU A 388 -7.25 -18.20 -2.21
N GLN A 389 -6.11 -18.86 -2.38
CA GLN A 389 -4.90 -18.27 -2.98
C GLN A 389 -5.07 -17.94 -4.47
N CYS A 390 -5.53 -18.91 -5.26
CA CYS A 390 -5.54 -18.85 -6.72
C CYS A 390 -6.94 -18.59 -7.31
N GLY A 391 -8.01 -18.87 -6.57
CA GLY A 391 -9.38 -18.89 -7.11
C GLY A 391 -9.86 -20.29 -7.50
N SER A 392 -11.17 -20.42 -7.78
CA SER A 392 -11.75 -21.70 -8.23
C SER A 392 -11.05 -22.17 -9.50
N ILE A 393 -10.76 -23.48 -9.59
CA ILE A 393 -9.99 -24.10 -10.69
C ILE A 393 -10.60 -23.75 -12.06
N ALA A 394 -10.07 -22.70 -12.67
CA ALA A 394 -10.20 -22.39 -14.09
C ALA A 394 -9.06 -23.08 -14.85
N SER A 395 -9.10 -23.03 -16.19
CA SER A 395 -8.16 -23.73 -17.08
C SER A 395 -6.66 -23.60 -16.70
N ARG A 396 -6.28 -22.46 -16.11
CA ARG A 396 -4.90 -22.05 -15.81
C ARG A 396 -4.48 -22.19 -14.35
N VAL A 397 -5.43 -22.47 -13.46
CA VAL A 397 -5.13 -22.63 -12.03
C VAL A 397 -4.28 -23.90 -11.85
N PRO A 398 -3.15 -23.85 -11.13
CA PRO A 398 -2.39 -25.06 -10.80
C PRO A 398 -3.24 -26.01 -9.96
N ASP A 399 -2.98 -27.31 -10.02
CA ASP A 399 -3.68 -28.29 -9.17
C ASP A 399 -3.19 -28.23 -7.72
N MET A 400 -1.97 -27.72 -7.50
CA MET A 400 -1.41 -27.48 -6.17
C MET A 400 -0.31 -26.41 -6.21
N VAL A 401 -0.10 -25.77 -5.07
CA VAL A 401 0.99 -24.82 -4.84
C VAL A 401 1.81 -25.28 -3.65
N VAL A 402 3.12 -25.45 -3.83
CA VAL A 402 4.07 -25.77 -2.77
C VAL A 402 4.74 -24.48 -2.33
N THR A 403 4.48 -24.10 -1.08
CA THR A 403 5.17 -22.98 -0.43
C THR A 403 6.40 -23.52 0.30
N VAL A 404 7.43 -22.70 0.40
CA VAL A 404 8.76 -23.15 0.85
C VAL A 404 9.17 -22.47 2.16
N ASP A 405 10.09 -23.10 2.88
CA ASP A 405 10.76 -22.46 4.01
C ASP A 405 11.63 -21.29 3.50
N THR A 406 11.76 -20.22 4.29
CA THR A 406 12.54 -19.04 3.89
C THR A 406 13.97 -19.44 3.51
N GLY A 407 14.39 -19.07 2.30
CA GLY A 407 15.72 -19.38 1.76
C GLY A 407 15.76 -20.57 0.81
N VAL A 408 14.72 -21.40 0.77
CA VAL A 408 14.63 -22.49 -0.22
C VAL A 408 14.28 -21.91 -1.59
N ILE A 409 15.05 -22.31 -2.61
CA ILE A 409 14.83 -21.97 -4.01
C ILE A 409 14.91 -23.24 -4.88
N TYR A 410 13.91 -23.43 -5.74
CA TYR A 410 13.82 -24.53 -6.69
C TYR A 410 14.49 -24.16 -8.01
N VAL A 411 15.79 -24.45 -8.12
CA VAL A 411 16.60 -24.08 -9.29
C VAL A 411 17.11 -25.33 -10.01
N LYS A 412 17.16 -25.28 -11.34
CA LYS A 412 17.82 -26.32 -12.14
C LYS A 412 19.30 -26.44 -11.71
N GLU A 413 19.90 -27.62 -11.88
CA GLU A 413 21.28 -27.87 -11.46
C GLU A 413 22.27 -26.84 -12.01
N VAL A 414 23.38 -26.63 -11.30
CA VAL A 414 24.40 -25.62 -11.60
C VAL A 414 24.83 -25.70 -13.07
N VAL A 415 24.54 -24.64 -13.83
CA VAL A 415 24.99 -24.51 -15.22
C VAL A 415 26.50 -24.21 -15.22
N PRO A 416 27.34 -25.02 -15.87
CA PRO A 416 28.78 -24.74 -15.96
C PRO A 416 29.04 -23.34 -16.54
N GLY A 417 29.81 -22.52 -15.79
CA GLY A 417 30.12 -21.14 -16.18
C GLY A 417 29.16 -20.07 -15.64
N LYS A 418 28.06 -20.45 -14.96
CA LYS A 418 27.19 -19.52 -14.22
C LYS A 418 27.44 -19.60 -12.71
N LEU A 419 27.31 -18.47 -12.02
CA LEU A 419 27.33 -18.42 -10.56
C LEU A 419 26.05 -19.06 -10.00
N PRO A 420 26.10 -19.71 -8.82
CA PRO A 420 24.90 -20.27 -8.22
C PRO A 420 23.98 -19.14 -7.73
N LYS A 421 22.70 -19.18 -8.13
CA LYS A 421 21.64 -18.26 -7.68
C LYS A 421 21.58 -18.17 -6.16
N GLN A 422 21.64 -17.00 -5.57
CA GLN A 422 21.60 -16.72 -4.13
C GLN A 422 20.24 -16.22 -3.65
N ALA A 423 19.35 -15.93 -4.59
CA ALA A 423 17.97 -15.55 -4.31
C ALA A 423 17.13 -15.91 -5.53
N GLU A 424 15.83 -16.03 -5.31
CA GLU A 424 14.83 -16.14 -6.35
C GLU A 424 13.58 -15.34 -5.98
N HIS A 425 12.72 -15.17 -6.98
CA HIS A 425 11.39 -14.57 -6.81
C HIS A 425 10.33 -15.45 -7.47
N GLY A 426 9.07 -15.13 -7.23
CA GLY A 426 7.94 -15.87 -7.76
C GLY A 426 6.98 -16.35 -6.69
N GLY A 427 7.38 -16.28 -5.43
CA GLY A 427 6.71 -16.97 -4.34
C GLY A 427 5.70 -16.13 -3.58
N ILE A 428 5.63 -16.42 -2.27
CA ILE A 428 4.76 -15.70 -1.34
C ILE A 428 5.53 -15.19 -0.11
N ALA A 429 6.85 -15.31 -0.13
CA ALA A 429 7.71 -14.86 0.95
C ALA A 429 7.63 -13.33 1.10
N GLN A 430 7.75 -12.83 2.33
CA GLN A 430 7.70 -11.39 2.57
C GLN A 430 8.88 -10.67 1.91
N ASP A 431 10.07 -11.28 1.91
CA ASP A 431 11.27 -10.73 1.25
C ASP A 431 11.09 -10.59 -0.27
N ASP A 432 10.23 -11.41 -0.86
CA ASP A 432 9.90 -11.33 -2.28
C ASP A 432 8.69 -10.41 -2.56
N ARG A 433 7.72 -10.34 -1.65
CA ARG A 433 6.49 -9.58 -1.91
C ARG A 433 6.57 -8.12 -1.51
N HIS A 434 7.37 -7.76 -0.50
CA HIS A 434 7.41 -6.43 0.06
C HIS A 434 8.35 -5.50 -0.72
N VAL A 435 7.79 -4.75 -1.66
CA VAL A 435 8.53 -3.92 -2.63
C VAL A 435 8.62 -2.46 -2.22
N GLY A 436 9.62 -1.76 -2.75
CA GLY A 436 9.68 -0.30 -2.67
C GLY A 436 8.56 0.34 -3.49
N MET A 437 7.96 1.42 -2.99
CA MET A 437 6.97 2.18 -3.76
C MET A 437 6.98 3.66 -3.36
N ILE A 438 7.13 4.53 -4.36
CA ILE A 438 7.01 5.99 -4.24
C ILE A 438 6.04 6.48 -5.30
N VAL A 439 5.09 7.32 -4.91
CA VAL A 439 4.22 8.06 -5.82
C VAL A 439 4.48 9.55 -5.67
N ASN A 440 4.96 10.19 -6.73
CA ASN A 440 5.26 11.62 -6.77
C ASN A 440 4.26 12.32 -7.69
N LEU A 441 3.50 13.25 -7.11
CA LEU A 441 2.50 14.05 -7.82
C LEU A 441 2.92 15.51 -7.79
N ALA A 442 3.74 15.91 -8.76
CA ALA A 442 4.28 17.26 -8.86
C ALA A 442 3.19 18.36 -8.88
N ASN A 443 1.94 18.02 -9.26
CA ASN A 443 0.77 18.93 -9.23
C ASN A 443 -0.21 18.73 -8.06
N TYR A 444 -0.23 17.61 -7.34
CA TYR A 444 -1.24 17.44 -6.28
C TYR A 444 -0.94 18.32 -5.06
N VAL A 445 0.35 18.57 -4.81
CA VAL A 445 0.82 19.53 -3.80
C VAL A 445 0.70 21.00 -4.29
N GLN A 446 0.23 21.23 -5.53
CA GLN A 446 0.07 22.57 -6.13
C GLN A 446 -1.38 23.06 -6.21
N GLN A 447 -2.40 22.27 -5.82
CA GLN A 447 -3.79 22.78 -5.83
C GLN A 447 -3.99 23.91 -4.81
N PHE A 448 -3.13 23.97 -3.78
CA PHE A 448 -3.06 25.07 -2.82
C PHE A 448 -1.60 25.48 -2.58
N PRO A 449 -0.98 26.24 -3.50
CA PRO A 449 0.40 26.66 -3.31
C PRO A 449 0.48 27.58 -2.08
N GLY A 450 1.14 27.09 -1.03
CA GLY A 450 1.24 27.77 0.27
C GLY A 450 0.30 27.25 1.36
N SER A 451 -0.41 26.14 1.15
CA SER A 451 -1.19 25.49 2.23
C SER A 451 -0.27 24.86 3.27
N ALA A 452 -0.69 24.88 4.53
CA ALA A 452 0.04 24.24 5.63
C ALA A 452 0.02 22.71 5.47
N LEU A 453 -1.09 22.14 4.99
CA LEU A 453 -1.20 20.70 4.70
C LEU A 453 -0.18 20.26 3.63
N ALA A 454 -0.04 21.02 2.54
CA ALA A 454 0.96 20.78 1.51
C ALA A 454 2.39 20.94 2.04
N GLY A 455 2.61 21.90 2.95
CA GLY A 455 3.89 22.08 3.64
C GLY A 455 4.26 20.88 4.50
N LEU A 456 3.32 20.39 5.32
CA LEU A 456 3.53 19.23 6.19
C LEU A 456 3.74 17.94 5.40
N GLN A 457 3.03 17.76 4.27
CA GLN A 457 3.22 16.62 3.39
C GLN A 457 4.65 16.58 2.79
N LYS A 458 5.25 17.74 2.49
CA LYS A 458 6.64 17.81 1.98
C LYS A 458 7.71 17.46 3.01
N SER A 459 7.41 17.58 4.30
CA SER A 459 8.37 17.36 5.39
C SER A 459 8.03 16.15 6.27
N GLY A 460 6.90 15.48 6.03
CA GLY A 460 6.34 14.44 6.89
C GLY A 460 6.09 13.12 6.14
N VAL A 461 5.84 12.06 6.90
CA VAL A 461 5.46 10.74 6.36
C VAL A 461 3.94 10.72 6.15
N THR A 462 3.48 10.45 4.93
CA THR A 462 2.05 10.38 4.60
C THR A 462 1.59 8.94 4.51
N TYR A 463 0.54 8.59 5.28
CA TYR A 463 -0.12 7.29 5.19
C TYR A 463 -1.41 7.42 4.39
N THR A 464 -1.47 6.82 3.19
CA THR A 464 -2.63 6.93 2.28
C THR A 464 -3.67 5.82 2.46
N GLN A 465 -3.41 4.87 3.37
CA GLN A 465 -4.34 3.79 3.76
C GLN A 465 -4.42 3.65 5.29
N ALA A 466 -4.59 4.78 5.97
CA ALA A 466 -4.96 4.77 7.38
C ALA A 466 -6.46 4.44 7.47
N ASN A 467 -6.81 3.35 8.16
CA ASN A 467 -8.20 2.98 8.43
C ASN A 467 -8.57 3.43 9.84
N ALA A 468 -9.79 3.95 10.03
CA ALA A 468 -10.35 4.08 11.37
C ALA A 468 -10.56 2.72 12.02
N SER A 469 -10.85 2.72 13.32
CA SER A 469 -11.33 1.52 14.01
C SER A 469 -12.60 0.97 13.37
N ALA A 470 -12.82 -0.34 13.52
CA ALA A 470 -14.04 -1.02 13.09
C ALA A 470 -14.72 -1.64 14.32
N PRO A 471 -15.96 -1.24 14.66
CA PRO A 471 -16.81 -0.24 14.00
C PRO A 471 -16.21 1.18 14.03
N SER A 472 -16.58 1.99 13.03
CA SER A 472 -16.09 3.36 12.85
C SER A 472 -17.05 4.35 13.49
N ASP A 473 -16.57 5.03 14.53
CA ASP A 473 -17.24 6.11 15.24
C ASP A 473 -16.17 6.94 15.98
N SER A 474 -16.53 8.13 16.45
CA SER A 474 -15.64 9.08 17.11
C SER A 474 -15.01 8.51 18.38
N PHE A 475 -15.77 7.84 19.25
CA PHE A 475 -15.24 7.23 20.48
C PHE A 475 -14.21 6.13 20.21
N PRO A 476 -14.53 5.06 19.46
CA PRO A 476 -13.55 4.02 19.16
C PRO A 476 -12.40 4.53 18.27
N GLY A 477 -12.60 5.55 17.43
CA GLY A 477 -11.56 6.17 16.61
C GLY A 477 -10.55 6.95 17.46
N THR A 478 -11.04 7.85 18.30
CA THR A 478 -10.25 8.63 19.25
C THR A 478 -9.49 7.71 20.22
N LEU A 479 -10.11 6.65 20.74
CA LEU A 479 -9.39 5.70 21.59
C LEU A 479 -8.33 4.91 20.83
N ALA A 480 -8.55 4.55 19.57
CA ALA A 480 -7.51 3.92 18.76
C ALA A 480 -6.28 4.83 18.61
N LEU A 481 -6.50 6.14 18.42
CA LEU A 481 -5.43 7.13 18.35
C LEU A 481 -4.61 7.20 19.65
N PHE A 482 -5.27 7.24 20.81
CA PHE A 482 -4.59 7.49 22.09
C PHE A 482 -4.17 6.23 22.86
N THR A 483 -4.63 5.05 22.46
CA THR A 483 -4.29 3.78 23.12
C THR A 483 -3.53 2.82 22.21
N GLY A 484 -3.61 3.01 20.88
CA GLY A 484 -3.17 2.02 19.89
C GLY A 484 -4.05 0.76 19.84
N GLY A 485 -5.15 0.73 20.59
CA GLY A 485 -6.07 -0.39 20.71
C GLY A 485 -7.18 -0.41 19.66
N SER A 486 -7.80 -1.58 19.49
CA SER A 486 -9.07 -1.75 18.75
C SER A 486 -10.27 -1.71 19.72
N PRO A 487 -11.52 -1.57 19.22
CA PRO A 487 -12.73 -1.69 20.05
C PRO A 487 -12.75 -2.95 20.94
N LYS A 488 -12.19 -4.06 20.44
CA LYS A 488 -12.04 -5.30 21.19
C LYS A 488 -11.13 -5.14 22.42
N SER A 489 -10.02 -4.42 22.29
CA SER A 489 -9.07 -4.23 23.39
C SER A 489 -9.48 -3.08 24.31
N THR A 490 -10.05 -2.00 23.77
CA THR A 490 -10.50 -0.85 24.57
C THR A 490 -11.82 -1.15 25.29
N GLY A 491 -12.61 -2.09 24.79
CA GLY A 491 -13.97 -2.38 25.29
C GLY A 491 -15.02 -1.40 24.78
N VAL A 492 -14.64 -0.38 23.99
CA VAL A 492 -15.51 0.70 23.53
C VAL A 492 -15.79 0.52 22.05
N TYR A 493 -17.05 0.24 21.73
CA TYR A 493 -17.51 0.01 20.35
C TYR A 493 -18.27 1.20 19.77
N TYR A 494 -18.88 2.04 20.60
CA TYR A 494 -19.70 3.17 20.19
C TYR A 494 -19.95 4.08 21.41
N ASP A 495 -20.32 5.34 21.16
CA ASP A 495 -20.76 6.30 22.19
C ASP A 495 -22.21 6.08 22.68
N ASP A 496 -23.07 5.53 21.83
CA ASP A 496 -24.40 4.97 22.11
C ASP A 496 -24.34 3.43 22.17
N SER A 497 -24.51 2.87 23.37
CA SER A 497 -24.40 1.42 23.58
C SER A 497 -25.32 0.90 24.68
N TYR A 498 -25.35 -0.43 24.87
CA TYR A 498 -26.08 -1.06 25.97
C TYR A 498 -25.16 -1.88 26.85
N ASP A 499 -25.10 -1.53 28.14
CA ASP A 499 -24.32 -2.26 29.13
C ASP A 499 -25.21 -3.10 30.03
N ARG A 500 -24.90 -4.41 30.13
CA ARG A 500 -25.67 -5.38 30.92
C ARG A 500 -25.29 -5.43 32.40
N THR A 501 -24.27 -4.68 32.79
CA THR A 501 -23.68 -4.64 34.13
C THR A 501 -23.96 -3.32 34.85
N LEU A 502 -24.23 -2.25 34.11
CA LEU A 502 -24.62 -0.95 34.64
C LEU A 502 -26.12 -0.87 34.96
N PHE A 503 -26.49 0.12 35.77
CA PHE A 503 -27.86 0.40 36.19
C PHE A 503 -28.36 1.73 35.60
N PRO A 504 -29.67 1.88 35.34
CA PRO A 504 -30.21 3.10 34.78
C PRO A 504 -29.91 4.35 35.63
N PRO A 505 -29.80 5.54 34.99
CA PRO A 505 -29.68 6.81 35.70
C PRO A 505 -30.79 6.98 36.75
N LYS A 506 -30.44 7.59 37.89
CA LYS A 506 -31.35 7.85 39.03
C LYS A 506 -31.96 6.59 39.69
N SER A 507 -31.47 5.39 39.35
CA SER A 507 -31.86 4.16 40.05
C SER A 507 -31.15 4.03 41.41
N SER A 508 -31.58 3.08 42.23
CA SER A 508 -30.93 2.74 43.51
C SER A 508 -29.87 1.64 43.39
N CYS A 509 -29.52 1.23 42.17
CA CYS A 509 -28.80 -0.03 41.88
C CYS A 509 -29.44 -1.28 42.53
N ALA A 510 -30.72 -1.23 42.89
CA ALA A 510 -31.47 -2.37 43.39
C ALA A 510 -32.22 -3.03 42.23
N GLY A 511 -31.81 -4.24 41.83
CA GLY A 511 -32.46 -5.00 40.76
C GLY A 511 -31.49 -5.66 39.80
N ARG A 512 -32.00 -6.06 38.63
CA ARG A 512 -31.19 -6.65 37.55
C ARG A 512 -30.50 -5.52 36.77
N PRO A 513 -29.17 -5.57 36.59
CA PRO A 513 -28.46 -4.60 35.77
C PRO A 513 -28.83 -4.71 34.28
N GLY A 514 -28.61 -3.63 33.54
CA GLY A 514 -28.99 -3.41 32.16
C GLY A 514 -29.47 -1.98 31.92
N THR A 515 -28.71 -1.19 31.17
CA THR A 515 -29.12 0.17 30.75
C THR A 515 -28.45 0.56 29.44
N ALA A 516 -29.08 1.50 28.73
CA ALA A 516 -28.40 2.28 27.70
C ALA A 516 -27.28 3.11 28.34
N VAL A 517 -26.21 3.31 27.58
CA VAL A 517 -25.04 4.13 27.88
C VAL A 517 -24.88 5.04 26.68
N ASP A 518 -25.44 6.24 26.81
CA ASP A 518 -25.47 7.27 25.76
C ASP A 518 -24.59 8.42 26.24
N PHE A 519 -23.35 8.49 25.74
CA PHE A 519 -22.37 9.51 26.12
C PHE A 519 -22.27 10.62 25.07
N ASP A 520 -23.42 11.25 24.82
CA ASP A 520 -23.60 12.42 23.96
C ASP A 520 -23.91 13.68 24.80
N GLU A 521 -24.41 14.76 24.19
CA GLU A 521 -24.79 15.99 24.90
C GLU A 521 -25.88 15.76 25.98
N SER A 522 -26.59 14.62 25.97
CA SER A 522 -27.68 14.34 26.91
C SER A 522 -27.21 14.17 28.36
N VAL A 523 -25.91 13.92 28.59
CA VAL A 523 -25.36 13.81 29.94
C VAL A 523 -24.94 15.14 30.55
N ASP A 524 -25.03 16.24 29.81
CA ASP A 524 -24.55 17.55 30.25
C ASP A 524 -25.57 18.29 31.11
N ALA A 525 -25.08 19.04 32.09
CA ALA A 525 -25.91 19.90 32.92
C ALA A 525 -26.52 21.07 32.11
N ASN A 526 -25.79 21.56 31.10
CA ASN A 526 -26.25 22.59 30.18
C ASN A 526 -25.59 22.44 28.79
N GLN A 527 -26.35 21.87 27.86
CA GLN A 527 -25.97 21.71 26.44
C GLN A 527 -25.72 23.02 25.68
N ALA A 528 -25.86 24.18 26.32
CA ALA A 528 -25.58 25.48 25.70
C ALA A 528 -24.24 26.09 26.08
N THR A 529 -23.69 25.71 27.23
CA THR A 529 -22.54 26.41 27.82
C THR A 529 -21.49 25.46 28.38
N ALA A 530 -21.66 24.15 28.23
CA ALA A 530 -20.68 23.19 28.70
C ALA A 530 -19.36 23.33 27.94
N THR A 531 -18.26 23.25 28.68
CA THR A 531 -16.90 23.43 28.14
C THR A 531 -15.87 22.48 28.74
N SER A 532 -16.27 21.64 29.71
CA SER A 532 -15.36 20.73 30.39
C SER A 532 -16.11 19.52 30.97
N PRO A 533 -15.40 18.43 31.34
CA PRO A 533 -15.99 17.29 32.06
C PRO A 533 -16.73 17.66 33.36
N ALA A 534 -16.38 18.79 33.99
CA ALA A 534 -17.07 19.25 35.19
C ALA A 534 -18.54 19.65 34.94
N ASP A 535 -18.92 19.85 33.67
CA ASP A 535 -20.28 20.17 33.26
C ASP A 535 -21.16 18.92 33.05
N ILE A 536 -20.60 17.71 33.13
CA ILE A 536 -21.37 16.45 33.12
C ILE A 536 -22.26 16.39 34.36
N ALA A 537 -23.55 16.11 34.17
CA ALA A 537 -24.51 16.00 35.26
C ALA A 537 -24.54 14.56 35.82
N PRO A 538 -24.04 14.29 37.04
CA PRO A 538 -23.91 12.92 37.53
C PRO A 538 -25.23 12.16 37.70
N LYS A 539 -26.34 12.91 37.81
CA LYS A 539 -27.72 12.36 37.88
C LYS A 539 -28.25 11.84 36.54
N LEU A 540 -27.60 12.16 35.43
CA LEU A 540 -27.97 11.73 34.08
C LEU A 540 -27.14 10.52 33.63
N LEU A 541 -26.05 10.23 34.35
CA LEU A 541 -25.18 9.10 34.05
C LEU A 541 -25.80 7.75 34.46
N PRO A 542 -25.48 6.66 33.75
CA PRO A 542 -25.69 5.30 34.25
C PRO A 542 -24.93 5.11 35.56
N LEU A 543 -25.34 4.12 36.35
CA LEU A 543 -24.80 3.85 37.67
C LEU A 543 -24.10 2.49 37.72
N GLN A 544 -23.09 2.35 38.58
CA GLN A 544 -22.36 1.13 38.84
C GLN A 544 -22.29 0.84 40.35
N LEU A 545 -22.07 -0.43 40.71
CA LEU A 545 -21.80 -0.83 42.09
C LEU A 545 -20.30 -0.89 42.34
N VAL A 546 -19.78 0.06 43.12
CA VAL A 546 -18.38 0.08 43.55
C VAL A 546 -18.34 -0.10 45.06
N ASN A 547 -17.75 -1.21 45.53
CA ASN A 547 -17.69 -1.56 46.96
C ASN A 547 -19.05 -1.50 47.69
N GLY A 548 -20.12 -1.89 46.99
CA GLY A 548 -21.49 -1.87 47.53
C GLY A 548 -22.18 -0.50 47.50
N ALA A 549 -21.51 0.55 47.06
CA ALA A 549 -22.10 1.86 46.82
C ALA A 549 -22.58 1.98 45.36
N CYS A 550 -23.79 2.49 45.17
CA CYS A 550 -24.32 2.85 43.86
C CYS A 550 -23.78 4.24 43.48
N VAL A 551 -22.88 4.30 42.50
CA VAL A 551 -22.18 5.52 42.10
C VAL A 551 -22.33 5.76 40.60
N PRO A 552 -22.26 7.01 40.12
CA PRO A 552 -22.26 7.30 38.68
C PRO A 552 -21.10 6.61 37.95
N PHE A 553 -21.37 6.16 36.72
CA PHE A 553 -20.42 5.62 35.77
C PHE A 553 -20.10 6.70 34.74
N TYR A 554 -18.89 7.25 34.80
CA TYR A 554 -18.45 8.36 33.96
C TYR A 554 -17.89 7.86 32.62
N PRO A 555 -17.82 8.70 31.58
CA PRO A 555 -17.20 8.33 30.32
C PRO A 555 -15.77 7.78 30.46
N HIS A 556 -14.98 8.32 31.40
CA HIS A 556 -13.63 7.83 31.67
C HIS A 556 -13.56 6.43 32.31
N ASP A 557 -14.67 5.90 32.83
CA ASP A 557 -14.76 4.53 33.35
C ASP A 557 -14.90 3.49 32.23
N LEU A 558 -15.28 3.92 31.02
CA LEU A 558 -15.60 3.04 29.88
C LEU A 558 -14.38 2.32 29.30
N PRO A 559 -13.21 2.97 29.06
CA PRO A 559 -12.06 2.30 28.45
C PRO A 559 -11.44 1.27 29.39
N LEU A 560 -11.12 0.09 28.87
CA LEU A 560 -10.48 -1.00 29.63
C LEU A 560 -8.95 -0.89 29.69
N VAL A 561 -8.35 0.00 28.88
CA VAL A 561 -6.90 0.16 28.72
C VAL A 561 -6.47 1.57 29.07
N ASN A 562 -5.17 1.73 29.37
CA ASN A 562 -4.56 3.04 29.58
C ASN A 562 -4.40 3.78 28.24
N ASN A 563 -4.42 5.10 28.29
CA ASN A 563 -4.12 5.96 27.15
C ASN A 563 -2.74 6.62 27.31
N VAL A 564 -2.28 7.26 26.24
CA VAL A 564 -0.96 7.91 26.17
C VAL A 564 -0.78 9.03 27.20
N PHE A 565 -1.86 9.71 27.60
CA PHE A 565 -1.77 10.79 28.59
C PHE A 565 -1.41 10.24 29.98
N GLY A 566 -2.07 9.17 30.41
CA GLY A 566 -1.71 8.43 31.63
C GLY A 566 -0.28 7.86 31.56
N VAL A 567 0.15 7.39 30.39
CA VAL A 567 1.53 6.92 30.18
C VAL A 567 2.54 8.07 30.34
N VAL A 568 2.24 9.28 29.85
CA VAL A 568 3.10 10.46 30.01
C VAL A 568 3.24 10.82 31.48
N HIS A 569 2.16 10.82 32.27
CA HIS A 569 2.24 11.07 33.71
C HIS A 569 3.09 10.03 34.44
N ALA A 570 2.95 8.75 34.08
CA ALA A 570 3.76 7.67 34.66
C ALA A 570 5.25 7.80 34.28
N ALA A 571 5.54 8.16 33.04
CA ALA A 571 6.91 8.28 32.52
C ALA A 571 7.62 9.56 32.99
N LYS A 572 6.88 10.66 33.16
CA LYS A 572 7.39 11.96 33.56
C LYS A 572 6.45 12.60 34.60
N PRO A 573 6.61 12.25 35.89
CA PRO A 573 5.81 12.85 36.96
C PRO A 573 5.90 14.38 36.94
N GLY A 574 4.75 15.05 36.99
CA GLY A 574 4.65 16.51 36.89
C GLY A 574 4.62 17.06 35.45
N ALA A 575 4.73 16.20 34.42
CA ALA A 575 4.44 16.62 33.05
C ALA A 575 2.95 16.98 32.91
N ARG A 576 2.68 18.11 32.29
CA ARG A 576 1.33 18.55 31.97
C ARG A 576 0.80 17.88 30.70
N THR A 577 -0.46 17.48 30.67
CA THR A 577 -1.16 16.93 29.51
C THR A 577 -2.37 17.81 29.15
N ALA A 578 -2.74 17.87 27.87
CA ALA A 578 -3.93 18.62 27.47
C ALA A 578 -4.59 17.99 26.23
N TRP A 579 -5.88 18.24 26.04
CA TRP A 579 -6.59 17.87 24.81
C TRP A 579 -7.81 18.77 24.63
N ILE A 580 -8.18 19.01 23.37
CA ILE A 580 -9.33 19.84 23.04
C ILE A 580 -10.25 19.05 22.10
N ASP A 581 -11.51 18.86 22.50
CA ASP A 581 -12.48 18.08 21.69
C ASP A 581 -13.87 18.72 21.68
N LYS A 582 -14.87 18.02 21.12
CA LYS A 582 -16.29 18.40 21.18
C LYS A 582 -16.98 17.72 22.37
N HIS A 583 -17.90 18.39 23.06
CA HIS A 583 -18.76 17.86 24.15
C HIS A 583 -18.03 17.30 25.39
N PRO A 584 -18.53 17.54 26.62
CA PRO A 584 -17.93 17.03 27.86
C PRO A 584 -17.70 15.51 27.92
N SER A 585 -18.45 14.71 27.18
CA SER A 585 -18.35 13.24 27.18
C SER A 585 -16.98 12.69 26.74
N TYR A 586 -16.17 13.50 26.06
CA TYR A 586 -14.75 13.19 25.78
C TYR A 586 -13.86 13.19 27.02
N ASP A 587 -14.44 13.39 28.21
CA ASP A 587 -13.91 12.88 29.48
C ASP A 587 -13.44 11.42 29.39
N LEU A 588 -13.92 10.65 28.42
CA LEU A 588 -13.33 9.39 27.94
C LEU A 588 -11.79 9.36 27.97
N LEU A 589 -11.12 10.46 27.62
CA LEU A 589 -9.66 10.57 27.58
C LEU A 589 -8.98 10.76 28.93
N ASN A 590 -9.73 11.09 29.99
CA ASN A 590 -9.19 11.15 31.35
C ASN A 590 -8.86 9.77 31.93
N GLY A 591 -9.22 8.68 31.23
CA GLY A 591 -8.90 7.31 31.58
C GLY A 591 -9.45 6.89 32.94
N LYS A 592 -9.20 5.64 33.37
CA LYS A 592 -9.73 5.13 34.64
C LYS A 592 -9.32 5.92 35.89
N SER A 593 -8.29 6.77 35.80
CA SER A 593 -7.86 7.64 36.89
C SER A 593 -8.75 8.88 37.06
N GLY A 594 -9.55 9.21 36.04
CA GLY A 594 -10.33 10.43 35.90
C GLY A 594 -9.47 11.69 35.78
N ARG A 595 -8.15 11.55 35.55
CA ARG A 595 -7.15 12.63 35.66
C ARG A 595 -5.99 12.48 34.68
N ASP A 596 -6.13 11.70 33.62
CA ASP A 596 -5.06 11.54 32.65
C ASP A 596 -4.83 12.81 31.80
N VAL A 597 -5.82 13.71 31.66
CA VAL A 597 -5.71 14.98 30.93
C VAL A 597 -5.85 16.18 31.89
N ASP A 598 -4.78 16.95 32.11
CA ASP A 598 -4.82 18.08 33.07
C ASP A 598 -5.67 19.28 32.58
N ASP A 599 -5.74 19.49 31.27
CA ASP A 599 -6.46 20.60 30.63
C ASP A 599 -7.28 20.08 29.44
N LEU A 600 -8.40 19.45 29.76
CA LEU A 600 -9.38 18.97 28.81
C LEU A 600 -10.44 20.05 28.56
N PHE A 601 -10.44 20.62 27.35
CA PHE A 601 -11.40 21.65 26.94
C PHE A 601 -12.34 21.09 25.87
N THR A 602 -13.62 21.02 26.21
CA THR A 602 -14.63 20.32 25.42
C THR A 602 -15.85 21.20 25.20
N PRO A 603 -15.72 22.29 24.42
CA PRO A 603 -16.85 23.17 24.12
C PRO A 603 -17.98 22.43 23.42
N GLU A 604 -19.19 22.75 23.85
CA GLU A 604 -20.42 22.19 23.31
C GLU A 604 -20.74 22.71 21.90
N ILE A 605 -21.23 21.82 21.03
CA ILE A 605 -21.59 22.13 19.64
C ILE A 605 -23.05 21.76 19.30
N ALA A 606 -23.82 21.15 20.22
CA ALA A 606 -25.21 20.75 20.03
C ALA A 606 -26.16 21.92 19.69
N ASN A 607 -25.83 23.13 20.13
CA ASN A 607 -26.59 24.34 19.80
C ASN A 607 -26.34 24.88 18.37
N ARG A 608 -25.45 24.25 17.61
CA ARG A 608 -25.11 24.70 16.26
C ARG A 608 -26.10 24.15 15.24
N ASN A 609 -26.37 24.94 14.22
CA ASN A 609 -27.15 24.48 13.08
C ASN A 609 -26.31 23.52 12.23
N LYS A 610 -26.64 22.22 12.33
CA LYS A 610 -25.98 21.12 11.59
C LYS A 610 -25.97 21.29 10.06
N SER A 611 -26.78 22.20 9.51
CA SER A 611 -26.83 22.51 8.08
C SER A 611 -25.89 23.64 7.62
N LEU A 612 -25.14 24.27 8.54
CA LEU A 612 -24.28 25.42 8.23
C LEU A 612 -22.83 25.16 8.64
N VAL A 613 -21.96 24.84 7.68
CA VAL A 613 -20.52 24.63 7.90
C VAL A 613 -19.83 25.81 8.60
N ALA A 614 -20.29 27.04 8.37
CA ALA A 614 -19.75 28.24 9.03
C ALA A 614 -19.85 28.18 10.56
N GLU A 615 -20.88 27.53 11.13
CA GLU A 615 -21.03 27.41 12.57
C GLU A 615 -20.01 26.44 13.19
N TYR A 616 -19.63 25.40 12.46
CA TYR A 616 -18.60 24.46 12.89
C TYR A 616 -17.19 25.02 12.69
N ILE A 617 -16.97 25.83 11.65
CA ILE A 617 -15.73 26.61 11.52
C ILE A 617 -15.57 27.52 12.74
N ALA A 618 -16.62 28.21 13.19
CA ALA A 618 -16.56 29.05 14.38
C ALA A 618 -16.30 28.24 15.67
N ALA A 619 -16.80 27.02 15.77
CA ALA A 619 -16.49 26.12 16.89
C ALA A 619 -15.03 25.65 16.84
N ASP A 620 -14.51 25.32 15.66
CA ASP A 620 -13.11 24.99 15.46
C ASP A 620 -12.20 26.19 15.79
N ASP A 621 -12.57 27.42 15.43
CA ASP A 621 -11.83 28.64 15.78
C ASP A 621 -11.71 28.85 17.30
N GLN A 622 -12.76 28.53 18.06
CA GLN A 622 -12.73 28.57 19.52
C GLN A 622 -11.73 27.56 20.10
N LYS A 623 -11.68 26.35 19.53
CA LYS A 623 -10.72 25.31 19.90
C LYS A 623 -9.29 25.68 19.49
N VAL A 624 -9.10 26.30 18.32
CA VAL A 624 -7.80 26.83 17.88
C VAL A 624 -7.30 27.90 18.86
N ALA A 625 -8.17 28.81 19.32
CA ALA A 625 -7.79 29.80 20.32
C ALA A 625 -7.33 29.16 21.65
N ALA A 626 -8.02 28.10 22.11
CA ALA A 626 -7.61 27.33 23.27
C ALA A 626 -6.24 26.63 23.07
N LEU A 627 -6.01 26.04 21.89
CA LEU A 627 -4.75 25.40 21.55
C LEU A 627 -3.60 26.42 21.50
N LEU A 628 -3.84 27.62 20.95
CA LEU A 628 -2.87 28.71 20.95
C LEU A 628 -2.54 29.17 22.37
N ASN A 629 -3.49 29.17 23.30
CA ASN A 629 -3.19 29.41 24.71
C ASN A 629 -2.24 28.33 25.26
N GLN A 630 -2.51 27.05 24.99
CA GLN A 630 -1.65 25.93 25.44
C GLN A 630 -0.22 26.01 24.88
N ILE A 631 -0.07 26.34 23.60
CA ILE A 631 1.23 26.59 22.94
C ILE A 631 2.00 27.72 23.64
N ASN A 632 1.29 28.73 24.15
CA ASN A 632 1.86 29.88 24.84
C ASN A 632 2.05 29.68 26.36
N GLY A 633 2.00 28.44 26.85
CA GLY A 633 2.15 28.16 28.29
C GLY A 633 0.98 28.67 29.11
N LYS A 634 -0.24 28.38 28.65
CA LYS A 634 -1.48 28.70 29.37
C LYS A 634 -2.45 27.51 29.38
N THR A 635 -3.48 27.57 30.21
CA THR A 635 -4.65 26.70 30.09
C THR A 635 -5.46 27.08 28.86
N ALA A 636 -6.36 26.21 28.41
CA ALA A 636 -7.29 26.50 27.31
C ALA A 636 -8.05 27.83 27.54
N SER A 637 -8.40 28.12 28.79
CA SER A 637 -9.05 29.36 29.25
C SER A 637 -8.13 30.57 29.39
N GLY A 638 -6.81 30.43 29.17
CA GLY A 638 -5.84 31.52 29.15
C GLY A 638 -5.14 31.83 30.48
N MET A 639 -5.29 30.99 31.50
CA MET A 639 -4.54 31.13 32.77
C MET A 639 -3.10 30.66 32.60
N ALA A 640 -2.13 31.28 33.29
CA ALA A 640 -0.73 30.89 33.19
C ALA A 640 -0.51 29.41 33.59
N ALA A 641 0.24 28.67 32.77
CA ALA A 641 0.56 27.26 32.98
C ALA A 641 1.89 26.89 32.30
N GLU A 642 2.30 25.63 32.37
CA GLU A 642 3.40 25.12 31.53
C GLU A 642 2.85 24.67 30.16
N VAL A 643 3.71 24.61 29.15
CA VAL A 643 3.36 23.98 27.86
C VAL A 643 3.18 22.48 28.10
N PRO A 644 2.06 21.87 27.68
CA PRO A 644 1.87 20.44 27.87
C PRO A 644 2.92 19.60 27.13
N ALA A 645 3.26 18.44 27.67
CA ALA A 645 4.17 17.48 27.04
C ALA A 645 3.53 16.79 25.82
N ILE A 646 2.20 16.62 25.87
CA ILE A 646 1.36 16.12 24.78
C ILE A 646 0.05 16.91 24.79
N TYR A 647 -0.34 17.44 23.63
CA TYR A 647 -1.53 18.27 23.46
C TYR A 647 -2.00 18.33 22.02
N GLY A 648 -3.22 18.79 21.80
CA GLY A 648 -3.79 18.80 20.46
C GLY A 648 -5.28 19.11 20.46
N MET A 649 -5.90 18.98 19.28
CA MET A 649 -7.32 19.19 19.12
C MET A 649 -7.91 18.37 17.96
N SER A 650 -9.23 18.15 18.01
CA SER A 650 -10.03 17.67 16.88
C SER A 650 -10.66 18.84 16.09
N PHE A 651 -10.76 18.73 14.76
CA PHE A 651 -11.58 19.61 13.89
C PHE A 651 -12.88 18.92 13.51
N GLN A 652 -13.98 19.66 13.51
CA GLN A 652 -15.31 19.12 13.21
C GLN A 652 -15.87 19.63 11.88
N ALA A 653 -15.46 20.82 11.43
CA ALA A 653 -16.04 21.44 10.23
C ALA A 653 -15.94 20.57 8.97
N VAL A 654 -14.90 19.76 8.84
CA VAL A 654 -14.70 18.86 7.69
C VAL A 654 -15.69 17.69 7.71
N ASP A 655 -15.92 17.08 8.88
CA ASP A 655 -16.87 15.98 9.05
C ASP A 655 -18.30 16.44 8.73
N ASP A 656 -18.74 17.55 9.33
CA ASP A 656 -20.08 18.11 9.07
C ASP A 656 -20.26 18.55 7.59
N ALA A 657 -19.23 19.10 6.96
CA ALA A 657 -19.27 19.46 5.54
C ALA A 657 -19.45 18.24 4.63
N GLN A 658 -18.92 17.08 5.02
CA GLN A 658 -19.11 15.81 4.31
C GLN A 658 -20.50 15.23 4.58
N GLN A 659 -21.01 15.30 5.82
CA GLN A 659 -22.33 14.78 6.17
C GLN A 659 -23.46 15.56 5.49
N SER A 660 -23.35 16.89 5.44
CA SER A 660 -24.35 17.78 4.83
C SER A 660 -24.51 17.57 3.32
N ASN A 661 -23.44 17.18 2.60
CA ASN A 661 -23.46 16.96 1.16
C ASN A 661 -23.43 15.48 0.75
N LEU A 662 -23.44 14.53 1.70
CA LEU A 662 -23.27 13.09 1.50
C LEU A 662 -21.97 12.69 0.74
N SER A 663 -21.05 13.64 0.54
CA SER A 663 -19.79 13.47 -0.20
C SER A 663 -18.88 14.69 -0.01
N ALA A 664 -17.57 14.47 0.05
CA ALA A 664 -16.56 15.54 -0.02
C ALA A 664 -16.46 16.19 -1.42
N TYR A 665 -17.00 15.51 -2.43
CA TYR A 665 -16.87 15.88 -3.83
C TYR A 665 -18.24 16.09 -4.45
N THR A 666 -18.37 17.17 -5.23
CA THR A 666 -19.52 17.35 -6.14
C THR A 666 -19.45 16.39 -7.31
N ASP A 667 -18.24 15.98 -7.69
CA ASP A 667 -18.00 14.95 -8.68
C ASP A 667 -16.66 14.23 -8.36
N LEU A 668 -16.77 12.95 -8.03
CA LEU A 668 -15.63 12.09 -7.71
C LEU A 668 -14.71 11.86 -8.92
N ASN A 669 -15.22 12.00 -10.14
CA ASN A 669 -14.44 11.75 -11.36
C ASN A 669 -13.52 12.92 -11.68
N THR A 670 -14.00 14.15 -11.49
CA THR A 670 -13.21 15.37 -11.72
C THR A 670 -12.36 15.78 -10.51
N GLY A 671 -12.56 15.13 -9.36
CA GLY A 671 -11.91 15.52 -8.10
C GLY A 671 -12.37 16.89 -7.60
N GLN A 672 -13.51 17.40 -8.10
CA GLN A 672 -14.04 18.69 -7.71
C GLN A 672 -14.70 18.59 -6.32
N PHE A 673 -14.13 19.30 -5.35
CA PHE A 673 -14.69 19.36 -4.00
C PHE A 673 -16.08 19.98 -3.99
N ALA A 674 -16.93 19.53 -3.06
CA ALA A 674 -18.16 20.23 -2.74
C ALA A 674 -17.83 21.61 -2.14
N PRO A 675 -18.61 22.67 -2.44
CA PRO A 675 -18.33 24.03 -1.95
C PRO A 675 -18.17 24.11 -0.42
N ASP A 676 -19.02 23.40 0.32
CA ASP A 676 -18.95 23.39 1.78
C ASP A 676 -17.71 22.63 2.28
N PHE A 677 -17.36 21.50 1.65
CA PHE A 677 -16.14 20.77 1.95
C PHE A 677 -14.89 21.60 1.68
N LEU A 678 -14.84 22.27 0.52
CA LEU A 678 -13.76 23.18 0.15
C LEU A 678 -13.64 24.33 1.16
N THR A 679 -14.77 24.87 1.61
CA THR A 679 -14.82 25.93 2.62
C THR A 679 -14.26 25.44 3.96
N ALA A 680 -14.73 24.28 4.43
CA ALA A 680 -14.26 23.66 5.67
C ALA A 680 -12.75 23.35 5.64
N ILE A 681 -12.28 22.64 4.60
CA ILE A 681 -10.88 22.24 4.51
C ILE A 681 -9.95 23.44 4.35
N THR A 682 -10.40 24.52 3.70
CA THR A 682 -9.65 25.79 3.61
C THR A 682 -9.55 26.48 4.96
N ALA A 683 -10.62 26.48 5.76
CA ALA A 683 -10.60 27.04 7.12
C ALA A 683 -9.64 26.25 8.02
N VAL A 684 -9.68 24.92 7.98
CA VAL A 684 -8.74 24.05 8.69
C VAL A 684 -7.28 24.33 8.28
N ASP A 685 -7.00 24.50 6.99
CA ASP A 685 -5.66 24.84 6.52
C ASP A 685 -5.16 26.20 7.05
N ASN A 686 -6.04 27.20 7.16
CA ASN A 686 -5.71 28.50 7.75
C ASN A 686 -5.45 28.41 9.26
N SER A 687 -6.23 27.60 9.97
CA SER A 687 -6.01 27.29 11.38
C SER A 687 -4.66 26.59 11.59
N LEU A 688 -4.32 25.63 10.73
CA LEU A 688 -3.01 24.97 10.71
C LEU A 688 -1.86 25.94 10.50
N LYS A 689 -1.95 26.87 9.54
CA LYS A 689 -0.94 27.92 9.36
C LYS A 689 -0.73 28.73 10.63
N THR A 690 -1.81 29.08 11.31
CA THR A 690 -1.77 29.85 12.57
C THR A 690 -1.09 29.06 13.69
N ILE A 691 -1.43 27.78 13.85
CA ILE A 691 -0.84 26.88 14.84
C ILE A 691 0.66 26.67 14.57
N LEU A 692 1.05 26.40 13.32
CA LEU A 692 2.44 26.22 12.92
C LEU A 692 3.28 27.48 13.14
N ALA A 693 2.72 28.67 12.83
CA ALA A 693 3.36 29.94 13.10
C ALA A 693 3.57 30.15 14.61
N ALA A 694 2.56 29.81 15.44
CA ALA A 694 2.67 29.90 16.89
C ALA A 694 3.80 28.99 17.42
N LEU A 695 3.86 27.73 16.99
CA LEU A 695 4.93 26.79 17.35
C LEU A 695 6.32 27.29 16.94
N GLN A 696 6.44 27.96 15.79
CA GLN A 696 7.69 28.59 15.37
C GLN A 696 8.07 29.76 16.29
N THR A 697 7.12 30.66 16.58
CA THR A 697 7.38 31.84 17.41
C THR A 697 7.73 31.51 18.85
N THR A 698 7.19 30.42 19.40
CA THR A 698 7.50 29.94 20.75
C THR A 698 8.76 29.06 20.80
N GLY A 699 9.40 28.80 19.65
CA GLY A 699 10.59 27.95 19.55
C GLY A 699 10.32 26.45 19.70
N LEU A 700 9.05 26.04 19.72
CA LEU A 700 8.65 24.63 19.87
C LEU A 700 8.78 23.83 18.57
N ALA A 701 8.77 24.48 17.41
CA ALA A 701 8.75 23.82 16.10
C ALA A 701 9.85 22.76 15.88
N ASN A 702 11.05 22.94 16.45
CA ASN A 702 12.18 22.01 16.25
C ASN A 702 12.19 20.81 17.21
N ASN A 703 11.40 20.85 18.28
CA ASN A 703 11.38 19.84 19.34
C ASN A 703 10.00 19.18 19.46
N THR A 704 9.19 19.22 18.41
CA THR A 704 7.80 18.79 18.49
C THR A 704 7.43 17.92 17.30
N ALA A 705 6.93 16.71 17.57
CA ALA A 705 6.29 15.89 16.56
C ALA A 705 4.85 16.37 16.36
N ILE A 706 4.47 16.60 15.10
CA ILE A 706 3.10 16.94 14.71
C ILE A 706 2.53 15.76 13.94
N THR A 707 1.46 15.15 14.46
CA THR A 707 0.69 14.14 13.75
C THR A 707 -0.63 14.75 13.33
N ILE A 708 -0.97 14.60 12.04
CA ILE A 708 -2.30 14.92 11.52
C ILE A 708 -2.91 13.62 11.05
N THR A 709 -4.09 13.27 11.58
CA THR A 709 -4.80 12.04 11.21
C THR A 709 -6.28 12.33 10.97
N SER A 710 -6.94 11.44 10.24
CA SER A 710 -8.39 11.47 10.08
C SER A 710 -9.03 10.14 10.48
N ASN A 711 -10.12 10.15 11.25
CA ASN A 711 -10.92 8.95 11.51
C ASN A 711 -11.84 8.67 10.31
N LEU A 712 -11.30 8.12 9.22
CA LEU A 712 -12.07 7.82 8.00
C LEU A 712 -12.92 6.55 8.14
N MET A 713 -14.23 6.66 7.90
CA MET A 713 -15.13 5.51 7.79
C MET A 713 -14.74 4.59 6.62
N ALA A 714 -14.63 3.29 6.89
CA ALA A 714 -14.04 2.29 5.99
C ALA A 714 -14.87 1.92 4.74
N ASN A 715 -15.93 2.66 4.39
CA ASN A 715 -16.69 2.43 3.16
C ASN A 715 -16.87 3.74 2.39
N GLN A 716 -16.45 3.68 1.13
CA GLN A 716 -16.47 4.66 0.06
C GLN A 716 -17.36 5.92 0.26
N THR A 717 -16.77 7.07 -0.12
CA THR A 717 -17.31 8.45 -0.16
C THR A 717 -17.26 9.29 1.11
N GLY A 718 -16.08 9.37 1.73
CA GLY A 718 -15.72 10.41 2.71
C GLY A 718 -16.40 10.25 4.08
N LEU A 719 -15.72 10.72 5.12
CA LEU A 719 -16.19 11.12 6.46
C LEU A 719 -15.08 10.84 7.48
N GLY A 720 -14.47 11.89 8.02
CA GLY A 720 -13.54 11.76 9.15
C GLY A 720 -13.21 13.07 9.86
N ILE A 721 -13.13 12.98 11.20
CA ILE A 721 -12.62 14.03 12.11
C ILE A 721 -11.12 14.19 11.85
N LEU A 722 -10.62 15.41 11.68
CA LEU A 722 -9.19 15.68 11.55
C LEU A 722 -8.59 16.02 12.92
N ASP A 723 -7.63 15.23 13.39
CA ASP A 723 -6.95 15.44 14.66
C ASP A 723 -5.53 15.97 14.46
N ILE A 724 -5.12 16.96 15.26
CA ILE A 724 -3.72 17.38 15.38
C ILE A 724 -3.20 16.96 16.75
N LEU A 725 -2.12 16.19 16.79
CA LEU A 725 -1.39 15.85 18.00
C LEU A 725 0.03 16.44 17.97
N VAL A 726 0.41 17.05 19.09
CA VAL A 726 1.65 17.80 19.28
C VAL A 726 2.36 17.22 20.51
N GLY A 727 3.55 16.62 20.32
CA GLY A 727 4.28 15.96 21.39
C GLY A 727 5.77 16.31 21.43
N GLN A 728 6.32 16.56 22.63
CA GLN A 728 7.77 16.68 22.84
C GLN A 728 8.42 15.28 22.87
N PRO A 729 9.62 15.07 22.30
CA PRO A 729 10.29 13.78 22.37
C PRO A 729 10.55 13.37 23.83
N LEU A 730 9.96 12.25 24.23
CA LEU A 730 10.28 11.61 25.50
C LEU A 730 11.70 11.02 25.42
N ALA A 731 12.57 11.40 26.34
CA ALA A 731 13.99 11.03 26.32
C ALA A 731 14.27 9.52 26.57
N GLN A 732 13.24 8.66 26.65
CA GLN A 732 13.38 7.22 26.82
C GLN A 732 12.30 6.47 26.04
N GLN A 733 12.68 5.39 25.36
CA GLN A 733 11.76 4.38 24.83
C GLN A 733 10.96 3.80 26.01
N VAL A 734 9.72 4.25 26.18
CA VAL A 734 8.76 3.60 27.07
C VAL A 734 7.98 2.59 26.22
N PRO A 735 8.05 1.28 26.52
CA PRO A 735 7.31 0.29 25.75
C PRO A 735 5.81 0.51 25.96
N ILE A 736 5.09 0.82 24.88
CA ILE A 736 3.64 0.63 24.83
C ILE A 736 3.45 -0.89 24.82
N VAL A 737 2.97 -1.43 25.94
CA VAL A 737 2.64 -2.85 26.07
C VAL A 737 1.50 -3.15 25.09
N THR A 738 1.83 -3.77 23.96
CA THR A 738 0.84 -4.45 23.13
C THR A 738 0.34 -5.65 23.92
N ALA A 739 -0.95 -5.66 24.25
CA ALA A 739 -1.57 -6.83 24.83
C ALA A 739 -1.52 -7.96 23.78
N GLN A 740 -0.73 -8.99 24.08
CA GLN A 740 -0.82 -10.29 23.41
C GLN A 740 -2.22 -10.88 23.65
N ALA A 741 -2.90 -11.26 22.56
CA ALA A 741 -3.78 -12.41 22.52
C ALA A 741 -3.78 -12.98 21.09
#